data_AF-A0A8B6HG72-F1
#
_entry.id   AF-A0A8B6HG72-F1
#
_cell.length_a   1.000
_cell.length_b   1.000
_cell.length_c   1.000
_cell.angle_alpha   90.00
_cell.angle_beta   90.00
_cell.angle_gamma   90.00
#
_symmetry.space_group_name_H-M   'P 1'
#
loop_
_entity.id
_entity.type
_entity.pdbx_description
1 polymer ?
#
loop_
_entity_poly.entity_id
_entity_poly.type
_entity_poly.pdbx_seq_one_letter_code
_entity_poly.pdbx_strand_id
1 'polypeptide(L)'
;MSGKMDDTLSETPMKPNGPARRPTTPSVTPSRGVFGSNTSLSRASPAPGTRPGSRPALKVGDRVFVSGSKMGTLQYMGETDFAKGEWAGVELDEKQGKNDGAVAGKRYFECKPMFGLFAPIHKVTRLTSGTAGPGKPATTPTSQSRSLMNTSLRLSKERSGSQESVSSISSSASSVSRSRVRLGVTSLGNQAKPGHRPSTLNLTATTTALQKALKEKEEHIEQLLKERDLERSEVARAAAQCDEAEGQMLMMRGEQERYKQDVDDTVLKLRSLVADMQQEKVELVNQLDTEKRKVEDLQFQIEEEAMTKDDMESRTEEEEMKFREIERLQQREKERADKLEQELYAMKAMAKDNTEKLESTEELNITYLDQIEEITHKLSQAETKIKGYESNRLEEGAKTSQVSLELEEKENKISELEEILTTKNKEVKQLSNNLQEVEEDLFASREKNNHMKNQVEKLTSQMDNQSKASETFNLELQQLKSQISDLQRKLDSSEDKAKRLNDEKIQLEQQMSDMMRNSGDSSKRLSILTEQLQDRNRKIQDLQADLSSSTQQTAKLREEKDRLRKEGEKERENLFVKHNDVVNTIKLTLQDVQKELSKSNNKMTAMKEEFEKEKEDAINRKITEINNLKKNLEQSKADLEKQEVQTQAHKQVLDKTNMEMEALKFEKEKADKLVKRLESEKDGINTDLIHIRVTNSKVQLEYEKMVDEKNKLQQQIEDLKEDKDKVSETKTSILQEKEELVTEKTKLVEDNDKVNRELVESKASLQQKDIQIEELQKEVEKMKTEVNDKEEAMSQKSQSQSQDLQTQIEKSQARIKELDGMLQSEISRGEKTVKELEKKLLMQTSETDQKYNQLEALFKEVEDERDTMKAQLEFSNLVAEERRRLEEQNMQLNQEMEKTEESHRKEIDSLEKTKISLQKEVANLKNENASLDKFRHSTENQEKENKDLMSQINSLKSQLQAQEVNSNTIGLSANEIEDKQTIDGQVEFLNSVIVDLQKKNGDLKTRLEAMESGVLTNGEANSSMEEVSESKKLPPRLFCDICDVFDKHDTEDCPCQAMDYDDETPSPSHHGGDRKQLRPYCDICEAFGHWTDACDDEQTF
;
A
#
# COMPACT_ATOMS: atom_id res chain seq x y z
N MET A 1 -83.16 -44.72 -14.66
CA MET A 1 -82.11 -45.60 -14.10
C MET A 1 -80.82 -44.78 -13.96
N SER A 2 -79.72 -45.36 -13.49
CA SER A 2 -78.71 -44.62 -12.71
C SER A 2 -77.59 -43.93 -13.50
N GLY A 3 -77.30 -42.67 -13.14
CA GLY A 3 -75.96 -42.05 -13.18
C GLY A 3 -75.45 -41.50 -14.54
N LYS A 4 -74.40 -40.67 -14.56
CA LYS A 4 -73.75 -39.89 -13.47
C LYS A 4 -72.72 -38.91 -14.06
N MET A 5 -72.63 -37.67 -13.53
CA MET A 5 -71.55 -36.67 -13.77
C MET A 5 -71.43 -36.13 -15.21
N ASP A 6 -71.03 -34.88 -15.47
CA ASP A 6 -70.86 -33.66 -14.62
C ASP A 6 -71.15 -32.41 -15.48
N ASP A 7 -71.51 -31.27 -14.86
CA ASP A 7 -71.92 -30.07 -15.63
C ASP A 7 -71.64 -28.71 -14.93
N THR A 8 -71.12 -27.75 -15.71
CA THR A 8 -71.25 -26.26 -15.63
C THR A 8 -70.97 -25.41 -14.36
N LEU A 9 -70.07 -24.43 -14.55
CA LEU A 9 -70.24 -22.95 -14.41
C LEU A 9 -70.37 -22.17 -13.06
N SER A 10 -69.59 -21.07 -13.04
CA SER A 10 -69.93 -19.66 -12.68
C SER A 10 -70.35 -19.17 -11.28
N GLU A 11 -69.59 -18.16 -10.82
CA GLU A 11 -70.02 -16.91 -10.14
C GLU A 11 -70.49 -16.86 -8.66
N THR A 12 -70.57 -15.60 -8.19
CA THR A 12 -70.71 -15.06 -6.82
C THR A 12 -72.19 -14.97 -6.34
N PRO A 13 -72.61 -14.44 -5.14
CA PRO A 13 -71.88 -13.66 -4.11
C PRO A 13 -72.26 -13.81 -2.59
N MET A 14 -71.40 -13.23 -1.73
CA MET A 14 -71.65 -12.54 -0.42
C MET A 14 -72.48 -13.13 0.76
N LYS A 15 -71.83 -13.12 1.95
CA LYS A 15 -72.34 -12.79 3.32
C LYS A 15 -73.29 -13.79 4.07
N PRO A 16 -73.45 -13.68 5.42
CA PRO A 16 -72.55 -13.18 6.49
C PRO A 16 -72.53 -14.00 7.82
N ASN A 17 -71.75 -13.51 8.81
CA ASN A 17 -71.82 -13.71 10.28
C ASN A 17 -71.20 -14.98 10.96
N GLY A 18 -70.50 -14.72 12.09
CA GLY A 18 -70.02 -15.69 13.10
C GLY A 18 -70.87 -15.63 14.39
N PRO A 19 -70.32 -15.45 15.63
CA PRO A 19 -68.94 -15.10 16.05
C PRO A 19 -68.23 -16.35 16.67
N ALA A 20 -67.53 -16.46 17.83
CA ALA A 20 -67.19 -15.64 19.03
C ALA A 20 -66.05 -16.37 19.83
N ARG A 21 -65.53 -16.03 21.05
CA ARG A 21 -65.76 -14.98 22.09
C ARG A 21 -64.59 -14.93 23.13
N ARG A 22 -63.94 -13.79 23.39
CA ARG A 22 -63.65 -13.21 24.75
C ARG A 22 -62.86 -11.86 24.67
N PRO A 23 -62.97 -10.94 25.67
CA PRO A 23 -62.67 -9.49 25.54
C PRO A 23 -61.59 -9.01 26.57
N THR A 24 -61.37 -7.75 27.03
CA THR A 24 -62.23 -6.54 27.16
C THR A 24 -61.43 -5.26 27.56
N THR A 25 -61.64 -4.12 26.87
CA THR A 25 -61.79 -2.70 27.40
C THR A 25 -60.76 -2.03 28.37
N PRO A 26 -60.75 -0.67 28.61
CA PRO A 26 -61.54 0.46 28.04
C PRO A 26 -60.80 1.80 27.67
N SER A 27 -61.32 2.51 26.64
CA SER A 27 -61.66 3.97 26.59
C SER A 27 -60.65 5.16 26.74
N VAL A 28 -61.09 6.32 26.19
CA VAL A 28 -60.66 7.75 26.36
C VAL A 28 -59.65 8.35 25.34
N THR A 29 -59.71 9.68 25.19
CA THR A 29 -59.29 10.58 24.07
C THR A 29 -58.39 11.75 24.59
N PRO A 30 -58.09 12.87 23.87
CA PRO A 30 -57.88 13.16 22.42
C PRO A 30 -56.61 14.02 22.09
N SER A 31 -56.42 14.32 20.80
CA SER A 31 -55.70 15.49 20.20
C SER A 31 -54.19 15.31 19.90
N ARG A 32 -53.62 15.91 18.82
CA ARG A 32 -54.15 16.92 17.86
C ARG A 32 -53.52 16.71 16.46
N GLY A 33 -54.33 16.71 15.39
CA GLY A 33 -53.86 16.72 13.98
C GLY A 33 -53.81 18.15 13.38
N VAL A 34 -53.77 18.38 12.06
CA VAL A 34 -53.56 17.52 10.87
C VAL A 34 -53.34 18.46 9.64
N PHE A 35 -52.74 17.96 8.56
CA PHE A 35 -52.62 18.48 7.16
C PHE A 35 -53.29 19.82 6.74
N GLY A 36 -52.66 20.50 5.76
CA GLY A 36 -53.35 20.73 4.48
C GLY A 36 -53.62 22.17 4.01
N SER A 37 -52.70 22.69 3.19
CA SER A 37 -52.93 23.33 1.88
C SER A 37 -53.99 24.44 1.62
N ASN A 38 -53.53 25.44 0.85
CA ASN A 38 -54.22 26.19 -0.22
C ASN A 38 -54.97 27.52 0.02
N THR A 39 -54.73 28.42 -0.95
CA THR A 39 -55.63 29.43 -1.56
C THR A 39 -56.08 30.72 -0.83
N SER A 40 -55.51 31.83 -1.32
CA SER A 40 -56.25 32.93 -2.01
C SER A 40 -56.78 34.17 -1.27
N LEU A 41 -56.19 35.31 -1.68
CA LEU A 41 -56.80 36.60 -2.08
C LEU A 41 -57.19 37.69 -1.06
N SER A 42 -56.67 38.90 -1.38
CA SER A 42 -57.12 40.26 -0.97
C SER A 42 -56.83 40.66 0.49
N ARG A 43 -56.57 41.94 0.83
CA ARG A 43 -57.25 43.16 0.35
C ARG A 43 -56.49 44.46 0.70
N ALA A 44 -56.46 45.39 -0.28
CA ALA A 44 -56.27 46.86 -0.18
C ALA A 44 -54.97 47.47 0.39
N SER A 45 -54.45 48.47 -0.32
CA SER A 45 -53.44 49.46 0.12
C SER A 45 -54.08 50.60 0.96
N PRO A 46 -53.28 51.49 1.57
CA PRO A 46 -52.88 52.70 0.82
C PRO A 46 -51.39 53.10 0.97
N ALA A 47 -50.91 53.95 0.06
CA ALA A 47 -49.61 54.65 0.15
C ALA A 47 -49.80 56.07 0.77
N PRO A 48 -48.72 56.80 1.15
CA PRO A 48 -48.05 57.65 0.15
C PRO A 48 -46.53 57.95 0.35
N GLY A 49 -45.81 58.20 -0.74
CA GLY A 49 -44.58 59.03 -0.80
C GLY A 49 -43.28 58.49 -0.16
N THR A 50 -42.06 58.84 -0.60
CA THR A 50 -41.60 59.63 -1.77
C THR A 50 -40.17 59.16 -2.15
N ARG A 51 -39.79 59.23 -3.44
CA ARG A 51 -38.44 58.84 -3.94
C ARG A 51 -37.36 59.86 -3.53
N PRO A 52 -36.08 59.47 -3.32
CA PRO A 52 -35.13 59.16 -4.41
C PRO A 52 -34.36 57.83 -4.19
N GLY A 53 -33.53 57.33 -5.11
CA GLY A 53 -33.12 57.86 -6.42
C GLY A 53 -32.75 56.75 -7.42
N SER A 54 -32.39 57.13 -8.65
CA SER A 54 -32.27 56.22 -9.79
C SER A 54 -31.15 55.18 -9.65
N ARG A 55 -31.48 53.89 -9.87
CA ARG A 55 -30.54 53.01 -10.58
C ARG A 55 -30.53 53.44 -12.05
N PRO A 56 -29.38 53.55 -12.74
CA PRO A 56 -29.38 53.85 -14.16
C PRO A 56 -30.04 52.70 -14.93
N ALA A 57 -31.02 53.01 -15.77
CA ALA A 57 -31.59 52.03 -16.68
C ALA A 57 -30.50 51.54 -17.65
N LEU A 58 -30.43 50.23 -17.85
CA LEU A 58 -29.61 49.60 -18.88
C LEU A 58 -29.99 50.15 -20.26
N LYS A 59 -29.01 50.41 -21.12
CA LYS A 59 -29.24 50.84 -22.50
C LYS A 59 -28.53 49.93 -23.49
N VAL A 60 -29.11 49.78 -24.67
CA VAL A 60 -28.41 49.18 -25.81
C VAL A 60 -27.08 49.92 -26.03
N GLY A 61 -26.00 49.17 -26.21
CA GLY A 61 -24.61 49.63 -26.18
C GLY A 61 -23.90 49.49 -24.82
N ASP A 62 -24.60 49.19 -23.72
CA ASP A 62 -23.95 48.96 -22.42
C ASP A 62 -23.17 47.64 -22.39
N ARG A 63 -22.00 47.68 -21.74
CA ARG A 63 -21.25 46.48 -21.32
C ARG A 63 -21.95 45.85 -20.13
N VAL A 64 -22.21 44.54 -20.22
CA VAL A 64 -23.05 43.80 -19.26
C VAL A 64 -22.50 42.41 -18.95
N PHE A 65 -22.85 41.92 -17.76
CA PHE A 65 -22.76 40.51 -17.39
C PHE A 65 -24.15 39.86 -17.43
N VAL A 66 -24.26 38.71 -18.10
CA VAL A 66 -25.43 37.84 -18.09
C VAL A 66 -25.21 36.73 -17.06
N SER A 67 -26.14 36.60 -16.11
CA SER A 67 -26.08 35.62 -15.01
C SER A 67 -24.79 35.64 -14.18
N GLY A 68 -24.07 36.78 -14.17
CA GLY A 68 -22.88 37.00 -13.34
C GLY A 68 -21.56 36.44 -13.87
N SER A 69 -21.54 35.75 -15.02
CA SER A 69 -20.31 35.14 -15.57
C SER A 69 -20.04 35.47 -17.04
N LYS A 70 -21.06 35.50 -17.91
CA LYS A 70 -20.87 35.76 -19.34
C LYS A 70 -20.85 37.26 -19.62
N MET A 71 -19.72 37.79 -20.07
CA MET A 71 -19.57 39.20 -20.46
C MET A 71 -20.00 39.43 -21.91
N GLY A 72 -20.58 40.60 -22.18
CA GLY A 72 -20.92 41.03 -23.53
C GLY A 72 -21.39 42.48 -23.60
N THR A 73 -21.89 42.86 -24.78
CA THR A 73 -22.52 44.14 -25.08
C THR A 73 -24.02 43.93 -25.31
N LEU A 74 -24.85 44.71 -24.63
CA LEU A 74 -26.30 44.67 -24.77
C LEU A 74 -26.72 45.24 -26.13
N GLN A 75 -27.19 44.41 -27.06
CA GLN A 75 -27.58 44.82 -28.42
C GLN A 75 -29.10 44.98 -28.62
N TYR A 76 -29.92 44.34 -27.78
CA TYR A 76 -31.38 44.42 -27.86
C TYR A 76 -32.02 44.52 -26.46
N MET A 77 -33.12 45.26 -26.35
CA MET A 77 -33.98 45.30 -25.16
C MET A 77 -35.44 45.54 -25.56
N GLY A 78 -36.33 44.62 -25.23
CA GLY A 78 -37.75 44.70 -25.58
C GLY A 78 -38.51 43.39 -25.36
N GLU A 79 -39.78 43.35 -25.78
CA GLU A 79 -40.57 42.11 -25.81
C GLU A 79 -40.15 41.19 -26.96
N THR A 80 -40.35 39.88 -26.81
CA THR A 80 -39.98 38.90 -27.85
C THR A 80 -41.11 37.93 -28.17
N ASP A 81 -41.25 37.58 -29.45
CA ASP A 81 -42.32 36.71 -29.95
C ASP A 81 -42.25 35.29 -29.36
N PHE A 82 -41.05 34.83 -28.98
CA PHE A 82 -40.82 33.52 -28.39
C PHE A 82 -41.12 33.44 -26.88
N ALA A 83 -41.15 34.57 -26.16
CA ALA A 83 -41.40 34.62 -24.72
C ALA A 83 -41.86 36.00 -24.23
N LYS A 84 -42.96 36.02 -23.47
CA LYS A 84 -43.57 37.24 -22.91
C LYS A 84 -42.67 37.93 -21.88
N GLY A 85 -42.76 39.25 -21.80
CA GLY A 85 -41.98 40.11 -20.90
C GLY A 85 -40.75 40.74 -21.55
N GLU A 86 -40.00 41.57 -20.82
CA GLU A 86 -38.80 42.24 -21.32
C GLU A 86 -37.57 41.33 -21.31
N TRP A 87 -36.99 41.13 -22.49
CA TRP A 87 -35.75 40.40 -22.72
C TRP A 87 -34.63 41.32 -23.18
N ALA A 88 -33.43 41.01 -22.70
CA ALA A 88 -32.18 41.60 -23.11
C ALA A 88 -31.46 40.63 -24.06
N GLY A 89 -31.23 41.06 -25.30
CA GLY A 89 -30.37 40.37 -26.26
C GLY A 89 -28.94 40.91 -26.18
N VAL A 90 -27.99 40.05 -25.88
CA VAL A 90 -26.59 40.40 -25.62
C VAL A 90 -25.71 39.70 -26.64
N GLU A 91 -24.82 40.44 -27.29
CA GLU A 91 -23.68 39.89 -28.02
C GLU A 91 -22.55 39.67 -27.02
N LEU A 92 -22.18 38.40 -26.80
CA LEU A 92 -21.08 38.04 -25.91
C LEU A 92 -19.73 38.32 -26.58
N ASP A 93 -18.68 38.47 -25.78
CA ASP A 93 -17.31 38.62 -26.32
C ASP A 93 -16.73 37.30 -26.86
N GLU A 94 -17.25 36.17 -26.37
CA GLU A 94 -16.83 34.82 -26.71
C GLU A 94 -17.97 34.02 -27.36
N LYS A 95 -17.61 32.94 -28.08
CA LYS A 95 -18.53 32.04 -28.80
C LYS A 95 -19.33 31.11 -27.85
N GLN A 96 -19.93 31.68 -26.80
CA GLN A 96 -20.73 30.99 -25.78
C GLN A 96 -22.23 31.33 -25.85
N GLY A 97 -22.68 31.95 -26.94
CA GLY A 97 -24.08 32.28 -27.21
C GLY A 97 -24.90 31.06 -27.65
N LYS A 98 -26.16 31.31 -28.01
CA LYS A 98 -27.11 30.31 -28.52
C LYS A 98 -27.69 30.66 -29.91
N ASN A 99 -27.33 31.82 -30.45
CA ASN A 99 -27.81 32.31 -31.75
C ASN A 99 -26.84 33.35 -32.34
N ASP A 100 -27.25 33.97 -33.45
CA ASP A 100 -26.60 35.07 -34.18
C ASP A 100 -27.36 36.41 -34.02
N GLY A 101 -28.27 36.50 -33.04
CA GLY A 101 -29.21 37.61 -32.86
C GLY A 101 -30.62 37.36 -33.45
N ALA A 102 -30.85 36.22 -34.11
CA ALA A 102 -32.18 35.76 -34.51
C ALA A 102 -32.70 34.57 -33.69
N VAL A 103 -34.02 34.46 -33.55
CA VAL A 103 -34.73 33.33 -32.91
C VAL A 103 -36.01 33.05 -33.70
N ALA A 104 -36.26 31.77 -34.03
CA ALA A 104 -37.43 31.32 -34.79
C ALA A 104 -37.67 32.13 -36.09
N GLY A 105 -36.60 32.39 -36.84
CA GLY A 105 -36.64 33.15 -38.10
C GLY A 105 -36.73 34.68 -37.94
N LYS A 106 -37.04 35.21 -36.75
CA LYS A 106 -37.09 36.65 -36.49
C LYS A 106 -35.75 37.16 -35.95
N ARG A 107 -35.15 38.14 -36.65
CA ARG A 107 -33.91 38.82 -36.22
C ARG A 107 -34.25 40.01 -35.31
N TYR A 108 -33.61 40.10 -34.15
CA TYR A 108 -33.77 41.20 -33.18
C TYR A 108 -32.52 42.06 -33.08
N PHE A 109 -31.35 41.46 -33.26
CA PHE A 109 -30.06 42.14 -33.45
C PHE A 109 -29.18 41.30 -34.40
N GLU A 110 -27.97 41.79 -34.70
CA GLU A 110 -27.01 41.10 -35.54
C GLU A 110 -25.71 40.91 -34.76
N CYS A 111 -25.17 39.69 -34.79
CA CYS A 111 -23.87 39.33 -34.24
C CYS A 111 -23.36 38.05 -34.91
N LYS A 112 -22.14 37.61 -34.58
CA LYS A 112 -21.57 36.38 -35.15
C LYS A 112 -22.33 35.12 -34.68
N PRO A 113 -22.42 34.05 -35.49
CA PRO A 113 -23.06 32.80 -35.08
C PRO A 113 -22.46 32.23 -33.78
N MET A 114 -23.34 31.93 -32.81
CA MET A 114 -23.01 31.49 -31.45
C MET A 114 -22.38 32.58 -30.55
N PHE A 115 -22.58 33.86 -30.83
CA PHE A 115 -22.25 34.97 -29.91
C PHE A 115 -23.50 35.63 -29.30
N GLY A 116 -24.67 35.51 -29.91
CA GLY A 116 -25.92 36.08 -29.41
C GLY A 116 -26.57 35.26 -28.30
N LEU A 117 -27.06 35.93 -27.25
CA LEU A 117 -27.76 35.32 -26.11
C LEU A 117 -28.91 36.21 -25.63
N PHE A 118 -30.12 35.64 -25.50
CA PHE A 118 -31.25 36.31 -24.84
C PHE A 118 -31.34 35.89 -23.37
N ALA A 119 -31.54 36.87 -22.48
CA ALA A 119 -31.83 36.65 -21.07
C ALA A 119 -32.92 37.63 -20.59
N PRO A 120 -33.75 37.28 -19.59
CA PRO A 120 -34.67 38.23 -18.98
C PRO A 120 -33.90 39.41 -18.38
N ILE A 121 -34.40 40.63 -18.53
CA ILE A 121 -33.68 41.87 -18.15
C ILE A 121 -33.12 41.85 -16.71
N HIS A 122 -33.80 41.20 -15.77
CA HIS A 122 -33.36 41.08 -14.38
C HIS A 122 -32.13 40.17 -14.14
N LYS A 123 -31.68 39.42 -15.14
CA LYS A 123 -30.45 38.58 -15.10
C LYS A 123 -29.24 39.27 -15.74
N VAL A 124 -29.39 40.53 -16.15
CA VAL A 124 -28.35 41.32 -16.84
C VAL A 124 -27.90 42.47 -15.94
N THR A 125 -26.60 42.58 -15.69
CA THR A 125 -26.01 43.56 -14.77
C THR A 125 -25.01 44.44 -15.50
N ARG A 126 -25.11 45.77 -15.34
CA ARG A 126 -24.22 46.75 -15.99
C ARG A 126 -22.80 46.67 -15.42
N LEU A 127 -21.79 46.66 -16.30
CA LEU A 127 -20.38 46.76 -15.92
C LEU A 127 -19.98 48.25 -15.81
N THR A 128 -19.76 48.73 -14.59
CA THR A 128 -19.36 50.12 -14.33
C THR A 128 -17.84 50.27 -14.32
N SER A 129 -17.27 50.82 -15.39
CA SER A 129 -15.82 51.07 -15.49
C SER A 129 -15.35 52.15 -14.49
N GLY A 130 -14.59 51.75 -13.48
CA GLY A 130 -13.78 52.64 -12.63
C GLY A 130 -12.38 52.85 -13.25
N THR A 131 -11.79 54.03 -13.05
CA THR A 131 -10.51 54.43 -13.65
C THR A 131 -9.40 54.67 -12.61
N ALA A 132 -8.17 54.87 -13.09
CA ALA A 132 -6.92 55.19 -12.39
C ALA A 132 -5.98 54.01 -12.03
N GLY A 133 -4.69 54.35 -11.84
CA GLY A 133 -3.55 53.45 -11.99
C GLY A 133 -2.76 53.10 -10.71
N PRO A 134 -1.45 52.77 -10.82
CA PRO A 134 -0.76 51.89 -9.87
C PRO A 134 -0.11 52.58 -8.66
N GLY A 135 -0.02 51.85 -7.55
CA GLY A 135 0.78 52.22 -6.38
C GLY A 135 0.96 51.08 -5.36
N LYS A 136 2.18 50.96 -4.81
CA LYS A 136 2.54 50.19 -3.59
C LYS A 136 2.81 51.20 -2.45
N PRO A 137 2.86 50.81 -1.16
CA PRO A 137 2.13 49.74 -0.46
C PRO A 137 1.61 50.19 0.94
N ALA A 138 1.22 49.22 1.78
CA ALA A 138 1.32 49.19 3.26
C ALA A 138 0.14 49.63 4.16
N THR A 139 0.20 49.06 5.38
CA THR A 139 -0.56 49.31 6.62
C THR A 139 -2.05 48.91 6.73
N THR A 140 -2.36 48.24 7.84
CA THR A 140 -3.68 47.80 8.34
C THR A 140 -4.34 48.86 9.23
N PRO A 141 -5.63 48.70 9.59
CA PRO A 141 -5.99 48.06 10.86
C PRO A 141 -7.13 47.02 10.72
N THR A 142 -7.29 45.97 11.55
CA THR A 142 -7.74 45.90 12.98
C THR A 142 -9.10 46.60 13.23
N SER A 143 -10.10 46.06 13.95
CA SER A 143 -10.19 44.87 14.84
C SER A 143 -11.66 44.45 15.11
N GLN A 144 -11.90 43.19 15.51
CA GLN A 144 -12.91 42.77 16.54
C GLN A 144 -12.79 41.24 16.80
N SER A 145 -12.30 40.79 17.97
CA SER A 145 -13.05 40.30 19.17
C SER A 145 -13.69 38.91 18.97
N ARG A 146 -13.57 37.90 19.87
CA ARG A 146 -13.18 37.81 21.31
C ARG A 146 -12.29 36.54 21.50
N SER A 147 -11.33 36.41 22.43
CA SER A 147 -11.44 36.25 23.91
C SER A 147 -12.37 35.10 24.31
N LEU A 148 -12.03 34.14 25.19
CA LEU A 148 -11.26 34.10 26.46
C LEU A 148 -10.55 32.69 26.59
N MET A 149 -9.64 32.32 27.52
CA MET A 149 -8.80 33.00 28.53
C MET A 149 -7.64 32.06 28.99
N ASN A 150 -6.45 32.62 29.27
CA ASN A 150 -5.63 32.54 30.52
C ASN A 150 -5.36 31.18 31.26
N THR A 151 -4.28 31.03 32.06
CA THR A 151 -3.39 32.06 32.66
C THR A 151 -1.97 31.55 33.01
N SER A 152 -0.93 32.36 32.71
CA SER A 152 0.23 32.75 33.58
C SER A 152 1.18 31.68 34.17
N LEU A 153 2.42 31.98 34.60
CA LEU A 153 3.16 33.23 34.93
C LEU A 153 4.48 33.28 34.11
N ARG A 154 5.01 34.41 33.59
CA ARG A 154 5.66 35.58 34.27
C ARG A 154 6.84 35.17 35.17
N LEU A 155 8.06 35.75 35.14
CA LEU A 155 8.73 36.85 34.37
C LEU A 155 10.29 36.63 34.55
N SER A 156 11.31 37.32 34.02
CA SER A 156 11.56 38.67 33.44
C SER A 156 12.85 38.64 32.55
N LYS A 157 13.13 39.53 31.57
CA LYS A 157 13.61 40.95 31.60
C LYS A 157 15.04 41.11 32.18
N GLU A 158 16.08 41.64 31.49
CA GLU A 158 16.36 41.95 30.06
C GLU A 158 17.87 42.35 29.88
N ARG A 159 18.40 42.39 28.64
CA ARG A 159 19.62 43.13 28.18
C ARG A 159 21.02 42.66 28.65
N SER A 160 22.16 43.05 28.03
CA SER A 160 22.49 43.44 26.63
C SER A 160 24.01 43.75 26.52
N GLY A 161 24.67 43.41 25.40
CA GLY A 161 26.08 43.74 25.10
C GLY A 161 27.08 42.76 25.71
N SER A 162 28.08 42.17 25.03
CA SER A 162 29.02 42.62 23.97
C SER A 162 30.26 43.37 24.50
N GLN A 163 31.37 42.65 24.68
CA GLN A 163 32.64 42.88 23.94
C GLN A 163 33.64 41.72 24.15
N GLU A 164 34.74 41.75 23.40
CA GLU A 164 35.71 40.65 23.24
C GLU A 164 37.02 40.87 24.04
N SER A 165 37.83 39.80 24.12
CA SER A 165 39.32 39.83 24.18
C SER A 165 40.02 40.61 25.30
N VAL A 166 40.80 39.91 26.15
CA VAL A 166 42.28 39.82 26.06
C VAL A 166 42.83 38.73 27.01
N SER A 167 44.12 38.39 26.89
CA SER A 167 44.72 37.16 27.42
C SER A 167 45.66 37.33 28.62
N SER A 168 45.65 36.34 29.52
CA SER A 168 46.83 35.70 30.14
C SER A 168 47.67 36.39 31.24
N ILE A 169 48.31 35.52 32.04
CA ILE A 169 49.55 35.67 32.86
C ILE A 169 49.44 36.23 34.31
N SER A 170 49.42 35.26 35.25
CA SER A 170 50.27 35.14 36.45
C SER A 170 50.14 36.04 37.70
N SER A 171 49.57 35.40 38.73
CA SER A 171 50.29 35.00 39.98
C SER A 171 50.36 35.90 41.24
N SER A 172 50.26 35.20 42.38
CA SER A 172 50.90 35.48 43.68
C SER A 172 50.40 36.63 44.58
N ALA A 173 49.30 36.38 45.33
CA ALA A 173 49.09 36.98 46.65
C ALA A 173 48.11 36.17 47.53
N SER A 174 48.59 35.61 48.66
CA SER A 174 47.86 35.50 49.96
C SER A 174 48.63 34.63 50.98
N SER A 175 49.45 35.25 51.82
CA SER A 175 50.05 34.61 53.01
C SER A 175 49.18 34.83 54.24
N VAL A 176 48.72 33.77 54.92
CA VAL A 176 47.81 33.88 56.08
C VAL A 176 48.44 33.36 57.38
N SER A 177 48.94 34.30 58.18
CA SER A 177 48.97 34.36 59.65
C SER A 177 48.94 33.06 60.48
N ARG A 178 50.00 32.84 61.28
CA ARG A 178 49.88 32.32 62.66
C ARG A 178 50.64 33.20 63.65
N SER A 179 50.10 33.31 64.86
CA SER A 179 50.45 34.36 65.84
C SER A 179 51.69 34.04 66.69
N ARG A 180 52.33 35.08 67.24
CA ARG A 180 53.44 34.98 68.20
C ARG A 180 53.11 35.81 69.46
N VAL A 181 53.03 35.16 70.60
CA VAL A 181 52.87 35.82 71.92
C VAL A 181 54.18 36.54 72.30
N ARG A 182 54.05 37.72 72.93
CA ARG A 182 55.18 38.56 73.36
C ARG A 182 55.01 38.93 74.84
N LEU A 183 55.95 38.51 75.68
CA LEU A 183 56.07 38.99 77.06
C LEU A 183 56.98 40.23 77.13
N GLY A 184 56.67 41.12 78.07
CA GLY A 184 57.40 42.37 78.31
C GLY A 184 58.17 42.35 79.64
N VAL A 185 59.17 43.23 79.76
CA VAL A 185 60.03 43.35 80.94
C VAL A 185 59.66 44.60 81.75
N THR A 186 59.63 44.46 83.08
CA THR A 186 59.80 45.55 84.04
C THR A 186 60.73 45.11 85.18
N SER A 187 61.31 46.08 85.91
CA SER A 187 62.49 45.89 86.78
C SER A 187 62.15 45.94 88.28
N LEU A 188 62.95 45.23 89.10
CA LEU A 188 63.29 45.42 90.53
C LEU A 188 64.21 44.23 90.93
N GLY A 189 65.21 44.31 91.84
CA GLY A 189 65.80 45.42 92.60
C GLY A 189 67.09 44.95 93.33
N ASN A 190 67.86 45.86 93.93
CA ASN A 190 69.20 45.60 94.52
C ASN A 190 69.20 44.66 95.75
N GLN A 191 70.31 43.93 95.95
CA GLN A 191 71.02 43.82 97.25
C GLN A 191 72.50 43.40 97.04
N ALA A 192 73.38 43.69 98.01
CA ALA A 192 74.81 43.31 97.92
C ALA A 192 75.52 43.25 99.30
N LYS A 193 76.42 42.26 99.52
CA LYS A 193 77.70 42.33 100.28
C LYS A 193 78.41 40.94 100.37
N PRO A 194 79.70 40.85 100.81
CA PRO A 194 80.61 39.74 100.41
C PRO A 194 81.07 38.80 101.54
N GLY A 195 81.81 37.74 101.18
CA GLY A 195 82.59 36.91 102.13
C GLY A 195 83.65 35.98 101.51
N HIS A 196 84.91 36.19 101.91
CA HIS A 196 86.04 35.23 102.04
C HIS A 196 86.54 34.32 100.88
N ARG A 197 87.83 34.49 100.57
CA ARG A 197 88.81 33.48 100.09
C ARG A 197 89.39 32.70 101.31
N PRO A 198 90.08 31.53 101.21
CA PRO A 198 91.05 31.04 100.19
C PRO A 198 90.52 29.85 99.33
N SER A 199 91.05 29.53 98.13
CA SER A 199 92.39 28.97 97.77
C SER A 199 92.62 27.57 98.37
N THR A 200 93.01 26.51 97.65
CA THR A 200 93.52 26.33 96.26
C THR A 200 93.06 24.99 95.64
N LEU A 201 92.96 24.90 94.30
CA LEU A 201 93.41 23.79 93.42
C LEU A 201 92.93 24.00 91.96
N ASN A 202 93.51 23.24 91.02
CA ASN A 202 93.37 23.43 89.56
C ASN A 202 91.92 23.48 89.05
N LEU A 203 91.53 24.61 88.46
CA LEU A 203 90.23 24.78 87.78
C LEU A 203 90.35 24.93 86.25
N THR A 204 91.49 25.42 85.73
CA THR A 204 91.65 25.73 84.30
C THR A 204 91.54 24.52 83.40
N ALA A 205 92.24 23.41 83.69
CA ALA A 205 92.19 22.21 82.87
C ALA A 205 90.76 21.62 82.80
N THR A 206 90.05 21.60 83.92
CA THR A 206 88.67 21.12 84.04
C THR A 206 87.68 22.04 83.33
N THR A 207 87.83 23.37 83.45
CA THR A 207 87.00 24.33 82.72
C THR A 207 87.23 24.26 81.22
N THR A 208 88.48 24.15 80.74
CA THR A 208 88.76 24.01 79.30
C THR A 208 88.25 22.68 78.74
N ALA A 209 88.36 21.58 79.50
CA ALA A 209 87.76 20.30 79.11
C ALA A 209 86.22 20.39 79.03
N LEU A 210 85.57 21.03 80.02
CA LEU A 210 84.13 21.25 80.03
C LEU A 210 83.67 22.17 78.89
N GLN A 211 84.42 23.23 78.58
CA GLN A 211 84.16 24.13 77.45
C GLN A 211 84.32 23.43 76.10
N LYS A 212 85.31 22.54 75.95
CA LYS A 212 85.47 21.72 74.74
C LYS A 212 84.31 20.74 74.58
N ALA A 213 83.93 20.03 75.65
CA ALA A 213 82.78 19.12 75.64
C ALA A 213 81.44 19.85 75.39
N LEU A 214 81.27 21.08 75.92
CA LEU A 214 80.12 21.93 75.59
C LEU A 214 80.11 22.30 74.12
N LYS A 215 81.22 22.78 73.56
CA LYS A 215 81.31 23.15 72.13
C LYS A 215 81.09 21.96 71.20
N GLU A 216 81.61 20.79 71.53
CA GLU A 216 81.37 19.54 70.79
C GLU A 216 79.89 19.10 70.87
N LYS A 217 79.19 19.41 71.97
CA LYS A 217 77.74 19.19 72.09
C LYS A 217 76.92 20.26 71.37
N GLU A 218 77.35 21.52 71.34
CA GLU A 218 76.74 22.58 70.54
C GLU A 218 76.84 22.26 69.03
N GLU A 219 78.02 21.86 68.55
CA GLU A 219 78.25 21.42 67.17
C GLU A 219 77.42 20.18 66.79
N HIS A 220 77.30 19.19 67.70
CA HIS A 220 76.44 18.02 67.50
C HIS A 220 74.94 18.37 67.51
N ILE A 221 74.52 19.38 68.28
CA ILE A 221 73.13 19.87 68.26
C ILE A 221 72.84 20.63 66.96
N GLU A 222 73.79 21.44 66.48
CA GLU A 222 73.68 22.12 65.18
C GLU A 222 73.61 21.12 64.01
N GLN A 223 74.41 20.05 64.05
CA GLN A 223 74.32 18.96 63.07
C GLN A 223 72.96 18.26 63.10
N LEU A 224 72.46 17.84 64.28
CA LEU A 224 71.15 17.20 64.41
C LEU A 224 69.99 18.11 63.94
N LEU A 225 70.09 19.42 64.19
CA LEU A 225 69.10 20.39 63.70
C LEU A 225 69.12 20.49 62.17
N LYS A 226 70.32 20.47 61.57
CA LYS A 226 70.51 20.50 60.11
C LYS A 226 70.04 19.21 59.43
N GLU A 227 70.28 18.06 60.05
CA GLU A 227 69.79 16.75 59.59
C GLU A 227 68.25 16.72 59.64
N ARG A 228 67.65 17.09 60.78
CA ARG A 228 66.18 17.21 60.91
C ARG A 228 65.55 18.18 59.90
N ASP A 229 66.24 19.28 59.57
CA ASP A 229 65.72 20.25 58.60
C ASP A 229 65.95 19.81 57.14
N LEU A 230 66.92 18.92 56.88
CA LEU A 230 67.01 18.18 55.62
C LEU A 230 65.86 17.17 55.50
N GLU A 231 65.64 16.31 56.51
CA GLU A 231 64.54 15.35 56.57
C GLU A 231 63.19 16.04 56.35
N ARG A 232 62.96 17.19 57.00
CA ARG A 232 61.75 18.00 56.79
C ARG A 232 61.61 18.53 55.37
N SER A 233 62.72 18.91 54.72
CA SER A 233 62.69 19.32 53.31
C SER A 233 62.46 18.15 52.36
N GLU A 234 62.85 16.93 52.73
CA GLU A 234 62.64 15.72 51.92
C GLU A 234 61.21 15.20 52.09
N VAL A 235 60.68 15.14 53.32
CA VAL A 235 59.27 14.84 53.60
C VAL A 235 58.34 15.86 52.93
N ALA A 236 58.68 17.16 52.96
CA ALA A 236 57.89 18.18 52.26
C ALA A 236 57.94 18.03 50.72
N ARG A 237 59.05 17.55 50.16
CA ARG A 237 59.18 17.27 48.72
C ARG A 237 58.39 16.01 48.34
N ALA A 238 58.46 14.95 49.14
CA ALA A 238 57.70 13.73 48.95
C ALA A 238 56.18 13.99 49.03
N ALA A 239 55.73 14.79 50.02
CA ALA A 239 54.34 15.19 50.13
C ALA A 239 53.85 15.94 48.87
N ALA A 240 54.62 16.93 48.38
CA ALA A 240 54.29 17.65 47.16
C ALA A 240 54.26 16.75 45.90
N GLN A 241 55.10 15.71 45.86
CA GLN A 241 55.07 14.71 44.78
C GLN A 241 53.87 13.76 44.88
N CYS A 242 53.41 13.43 46.11
CA CYS A 242 52.14 12.73 46.30
C CYS A 242 50.95 13.59 45.88
N ASP A 243 50.89 14.86 46.29
CA ASP A 243 49.85 15.81 45.89
C ASP A 243 49.77 15.95 44.35
N GLU A 244 50.92 16.02 43.67
CA GLU A 244 51.01 16.07 42.20
C GLU A 244 50.56 14.76 41.54
N ALA A 245 50.96 13.60 42.09
CA ALA A 245 50.54 12.29 41.59
C ALA A 245 49.03 12.03 41.79
N GLU A 246 48.46 12.42 42.94
CA GLU A 246 47.02 12.36 43.19
C GLU A 246 46.25 13.29 42.23
N GLY A 247 46.77 14.49 41.97
CA GLY A 247 46.24 15.41 40.96
C GLY A 247 46.23 14.80 39.55
N GLN A 248 47.33 14.14 39.15
CA GLN A 248 47.41 13.44 37.85
C GLN A 248 46.44 12.24 37.79
N MET A 249 46.29 11.45 38.86
CA MET A 249 45.33 10.35 38.93
C MET A 249 43.87 10.83 38.89
N LEU A 250 43.56 11.98 39.51
CA LEU A 250 42.24 12.62 39.42
C LEU A 250 41.91 13.10 38.00
N MET A 251 42.89 13.69 37.31
CA MET A 251 42.75 14.08 35.90
C MET A 251 42.52 12.87 35.00
N MET A 252 43.35 11.83 35.11
CA MET A 252 43.22 10.56 34.38
C MET A 252 41.84 9.91 34.60
N ARG A 253 41.36 9.84 35.85
CA ARG A 253 40.01 9.32 36.17
C ARG A 253 38.92 10.20 35.56
N GLY A 254 39.06 11.52 35.63
CA GLY A 254 38.14 12.49 35.01
C GLY A 254 38.15 12.48 33.48
N GLU A 255 39.14 11.87 32.84
CA GLU A 255 39.19 11.62 31.40
C GLU A 255 38.62 10.23 31.05
N GLN A 256 38.91 9.20 31.85
CA GLN A 256 38.28 7.89 31.73
C GLN A 256 36.75 7.94 31.88
N GLU A 257 36.22 8.69 32.86
CA GLU A 257 34.77 8.82 33.06
C GLU A 257 34.12 9.59 31.89
N ARG A 258 34.81 10.57 31.29
CA ARG A 258 34.35 11.26 30.07
C ARG A 258 34.36 10.33 28.85
N TYR A 259 35.43 9.58 28.63
CA TYR A 259 35.52 8.62 27.53
C TYR A 259 34.45 7.53 27.65
N LYS A 260 34.23 7.00 28.86
CA LYS A 260 33.13 6.08 29.16
C LYS A 260 31.77 6.72 28.85
N GLN A 261 31.54 7.97 29.28
CA GLN A 261 30.30 8.67 28.98
C GLN A 261 30.10 8.86 27.47
N ASP A 262 31.12 9.23 26.70
CA ASP A 262 31.06 9.34 25.22
C ASP A 262 30.78 7.97 24.55
N VAL A 263 31.31 6.87 25.11
CA VAL A 263 31.01 5.50 24.66
C VAL A 263 29.56 5.13 24.98
N ASP A 264 29.06 5.39 26.20
CA ASP A 264 27.65 5.16 26.55
C ASP A 264 26.71 5.99 25.65
N ASP A 265 27.05 7.26 25.40
CA ASP A 265 26.28 8.18 24.55
C ASP A 265 26.28 7.74 23.07
N THR A 266 27.36 7.12 22.58
CA THR A 266 27.42 6.56 21.20
C THR A 266 26.72 5.22 21.10
N VAL A 267 26.81 4.35 22.12
CA VAL A 267 26.02 3.10 22.21
C VAL A 267 24.52 3.41 22.26
N LEU A 268 24.08 4.45 22.97
CA LEU A 268 22.68 4.89 22.97
C LEU A 268 22.22 5.38 21.59
N LYS A 269 23.04 6.18 20.89
CA LYS A 269 22.73 6.65 19.52
C LYS A 269 22.65 5.49 18.52
N LEU A 270 23.56 4.51 18.62
CA LEU A 270 23.51 3.30 17.80
C LEU A 270 22.29 2.44 18.10
N ARG A 271 21.89 2.29 19.37
CA ARG A 271 20.67 1.58 19.77
C ARG A 271 19.40 2.26 19.25
N SER A 272 19.34 3.59 19.24
CA SER A 272 18.24 4.34 18.61
C SER A 272 18.18 4.04 17.12
N LEU A 273 19.29 4.22 16.40
CA LEU A 273 19.33 4.00 14.95
C LEU A 273 18.96 2.56 14.56
N VAL A 274 19.37 1.56 15.35
CA VAL A 274 18.96 0.16 15.14
C VAL A 274 17.46 -0.04 15.37
N ALA A 275 16.85 0.62 16.38
CA ALA A 275 15.40 0.58 16.60
C ALA A 275 14.64 1.29 15.47
N ASP A 276 15.12 2.45 15.01
CA ASP A 276 14.54 3.22 13.91
C ASP A 276 14.56 2.39 12.61
N MET A 277 15.69 1.74 12.28
CA MET A 277 15.79 0.83 11.13
C MET A 277 14.98 -0.46 11.29
N GLN A 278 14.76 -0.93 12.53
CA GLN A 278 13.87 -2.08 12.79
C GLN A 278 12.40 -1.71 12.58
N GLN A 279 11.98 -0.49 12.94
CA GLN A 279 10.66 0.03 12.60
C GLN A 279 10.50 0.19 11.08
N GLU A 280 11.45 0.83 10.39
CA GLU A 280 11.43 0.99 8.93
C GLU A 280 11.34 -0.38 8.22
N LYS A 281 12.09 -1.39 8.70
CA LYS A 281 11.98 -2.78 8.19
C LYS A 281 10.56 -3.34 8.35
N VAL A 282 9.90 -3.14 9.50
CA VAL A 282 8.53 -3.62 9.73
C VAL A 282 7.53 -2.88 8.84
N GLU A 283 7.69 -1.57 8.65
CA GLU A 283 6.85 -0.79 7.75
C GLU A 283 7.02 -1.21 6.28
N LEU A 284 8.25 -1.52 5.84
CA LEU A 284 8.53 -2.04 4.49
C LEU A 284 8.02 -3.47 4.28
N VAL A 285 8.09 -4.34 5.30
CA VAL A 285 7.49 -5.70 5.23
C VAL A 285 5.97 -5.61 5.12
N ASN A 286 5.32 -4.76 5.93
CA ASN A 286 3.88 -4.52 5.84
C ASN A 286 3.48 -3.98 4.45
N GLN A 287 4.25 -3.06 3.88
CA GLN A 287 4.03 -2.57 2.51
C GLN A 287 4.15 -3.71 1.48
N LEU A 288 5.23 -4.50 1.55
CA LEU A 288 5.44 -5.64 0.66
C LEU A 288 4.28 -6.64 0.71
N ASP A 289 3.78 -6.98 1.89
CA ASP A 289 2.64 -7.90 2.03
C ASP A 289 1.31 -7.28 1.56
N THR A 290 1.15 -5.94 1.60
CA THR A 290 0.00 -5.29 0.94
C THR A 290 0.12 -5.22 -0.58
N GLU A 291 1.34 -5.15 -1.15
CA GLU A 291 1.51 -5.24 -2.61
C GLU A 291 1.37 -6.69 -3.11
N LYS A 292 1.83 -7.71 -2.35
CA LYS A 292 1.55 -9.12 -2.66
C LYS A 292 0.06 -9.40 -2.80
N ARG A 293 -0.75 -8.98 -1.82
CA ARG A 293 -2.21 -9.14 -1.86
C ARG A 293 -2.85 -8.47 -3.06
N LYS A 294 -2.37 -7.30 -3.49
CA LYS A 294 -2.84 -6.66 -4.73
C LYS A 294 -2.44 -7.43 -5.98
N VAL A 295 -1.27 -8.06 -5.99
CA VAL A 295 -0.84 -8.94 -7.10
C VAL A 295 -1.68 -10.22 -7.13
N GLU A 296 -2.00 -10.78 -5.97
CA GLU A 296 -2.93 -11.92 -5.81
C GLU A 296 -4.35 -11.54 -6.29
N ASP A 297 -4.90 -10.40 -5.84
CA ASP A 297 -6.19 -9.84 -6.28
C ASP A 297 -6.22 -9.59 -7.81
N LEU A 298 -5.16 -8.99 -8.36
CA LEU A 298 -5.04 -8.72 -9.80
C LEU A 298 -4.87 -10.00 -10.62
N GLN A 299 -4.15 -11.00 -10.11
CA GLN A 299 -4.01 -12.28 -10.79
C GLN A 299 -5.35 -13.02 -10.81
N PHE A 300 -6.11 -13.02 -9.71
CA PHE A 300 -7.47 -13.56 -9.70
C PHE A 300 -8.38 -12.86 -10.73
N GLN A 301 -8.29 -11.53 -10.86
CA GLN A 301 -9.03 -10.78 -11.88
C GLN A 301 -8.59 -11.15 -13.31
N ILE A 302 -7.29 -11.35 -13.56
CA ILE A 302 -6.78 -11.80 -14.86
C ILE A 302 -7.25 -13.23 -15.18
N GLU A 303 -7.35 -14.11 -14.18
CA GLU A 303 -7.87 -15.47 -14.33
C GLU A 303 -9.40 -15.47 -14.57
N GLU A 304 -10.16 -14.58 -13.94
CA GLU A 304 -11.59 -14.36 -14.21
C GLU A 304 -11.83 -13.76 -15.63
N GLU A 305 -11.02 -12.78 -16.05
CA GLU A 305 -11.05 -12.24 -17.42
C GLU A 305 -10.61 -13.29 -18.47
N ALA A 306 -9.67 -14.17 -18.14
CA ALA A 306 -9.26 -15.27 -19.02
C ALA A 306 -10.38 -16.32 -19.19
N MET A 307 -10.98 -16.80 -18.09
CA MET A 307 -12.10 -17.74 -18.16
C MET A 307 -13.28 -17.15 -18.94
N THR A 308 -13.65 -15.90 -18.68
CA THR A 308 -14.76 -15.24 -19.39
C THR A 308 -14.46 -14.95 -20.86
N LYS A 309 -13.19 -14.72 -21.22
CA LYS A 309 -12.74 -14.67 -22.62
C LYS A 309 -12.88 -16.03 -23.31
N ASP A 310 -12.42 -17.12 -22.69
CA ASP A 310 -12.46 -18.46 -23.30
C ASP A 310 -13.92 -18.97 -23.45
N ASP A 311 -14.80 -18.59 -22.51
CA ASP A 311 -16.25 -18.81 -22.57
C ASP A 311 -16.91 -18.04 -23.74
N MET A 312 -16.40 -16.84 -24.06
CA MET A 312 -16.84 -16.03 -25.19
C MET A 312 -16.27 -16.50 -26.53
N GLU A 313 -15.01 -16.94 -26.58
CA GLU A 313 -14.41 -17.55 -27.77
C GLU A 313 -15.13 -18.86 -28.14
N SER A 314 -15.44 -19.71 -27.16
CA SER A 314 -16.24 -20.93 -27.34
C SER A 314 -17.63 -20.63 -27.95
N ARG A 315 -18.31 -19.57 -27.47
CA ARG A 315 -19.59 -19.12 -28.05
C ARG A 315 -19.43 -18.58 -29.47
N THR A 316 -18.31 -17.92 -29.76
CA THR A 316 -18.00 -17.38 -31.08
C THR A 316 -17.75 -18.52 -32.08
N GLU A 317 -17.02 -19.57 -31.70
CA GLU A 317 -16.86 -20.77 -32.54
C GLU A 317 -18.19 -21.49 -32.81
N GLU A 318 -19.06 -21.59 -31.78
CA GLU A 318 -20.42 -22.10 -31.93
C GLU A 318 -21.25 -21.26 -32.93
N GLU A 319 -21.16 -19.93 -32.88
CA GLU A 319 -21.86 -19.03 -33.80
C GLU A 319 -21.28 -19.06 -35.21
N GLU A 320 -19.96 -19.19 -35.38
CA GLU A 320 -19.34 -19.43 -36.67
C GLU A 320 -19.76 -20.77 -37.29
N MET A 321 -19.90 -21.84 -36.49
CA MET A 321 -20.41 -23.12 -37.00
C MET A 321 -21.87 -23.01 -37.44
N LYS A 322 -22.72 -22.28 -36.69
CA LYS A 322 -24.10 -21.99 -37.07
C LYS A 322 -24.15 -21.16 -38.37
N PHE A 323 -23.30 -20.14 -38.49
CA PHE A 323 -23.17 -19.33 -39.71
C PHE A 323 -22.75 -20.16 -40.93
N ARG A 324 -21.72 -21.01 -40.79
CA ARG A 324 -21.24 -21.90 -41.87
C ARG A 324 -22.29 -22.90 -42.35
N GLU A 325 -23.15 -23.44 -41.47
CA GLU A 325 -24.27 -24.29 -41.93
C GLU A 325 -25.39 -23.46 -42.58
N ILE A 326 -25.65 -22.23 -42.12
CA ILE A 326 -26.60 -21.30 -42.76
C ILE A 326 -26.14 -20.93 -44.18
N GLU A 327 -24.87 -20.58 -44.38
CA GLU A 327 -24.30 -20.37 -45.72
C GLU A 327 -24.44 -21.62 -46.59
N ARG A 328 -24.18 -22.81 -46.05
CA ARG A 328 -24.31 -24.08 -46.77
C ARG A 328 -25.77 -24.42 -47.13
N LEU A 329 -26.74 -24.00 -46.33
CA LEU A 329 -28.17 -24.10 -46.65
C LEU A 329 -28.58 -23.06 -47.70
N GLN A 330 -28.10 -21.83 -47.59
CA GLN A 330 -28.34 -20.76 -48.57
C GLN A 330 -27.76 -21.12 -49.95
N GLN A 331 -26.56 -21.70 -50.00
CA GLN A 331 -25.92 -22.17 -51.22
C GLN A 331 -26.71 -23.30 -51.89
N ARG A 332 -27.28 -24.25 -51.13
CA ARG A 332 -28.18 -25.30 -51.67
C ARG A 332 -29.46 -24.73 -52.26
N GLU A 333 -30.11 -23.79 -51.58
CA GLU A 333 -31.33 -23.18 -52.09
C GLU A 333 -31.05 -22.22 -53.26
N LYS A 334 -29.85 -21.61 -53.34
CA LYS A 334 -29.38 -20.94 -54.55
C LYS A 334 -29.20 -21.92 -55.71
N GLU A 335 -28.49 -23.02 -55.50
CA GLU A 335 -28.35 -24.10 -56.50
C GLU A 335 -29.70 -24.74 -56.90
N ARG A 336 -30.75 -24.55 -56.11
CA ARG A 336 -32.12 -24.98 -56.42
C ARG A 336 -32.86 -23.92 -57.25
N ALA A 337 -32.71 -22.65 -56.90
CA ALA A 337 -33.22 -21.52 -57.68
C ALA A 337 -32.60 -21.50 -59.09
N ASP A 338 -31.27 -21.65 -59.20
CA ASP A 338 -30.54 -21.71 -60.47
C ASP A 338 -31.07 -22.85 -61.38
N LYS A 339 -31.44 -24.01 -60.81
CA LYS A 339 -32.04 -25.13 -61.54
C LYS A 339 -33.48 -24.83 -61.99
N LEU A 340 -34.30 -24.24 -61.11
CA LEU A 340 -35.67 -23.83 -61.45
C LEU A 340 -35.69 -22.72 -62.52
N GLU A 341 -34.69 -21.83 -62.54
CA GLU A 341 -34.53 -20.84 -63.59
C GLU A 341 -34.11 -21.46 -64.93
N GLN A 342 -33.22 -22.46 -64.94
CA GLN A 342 -32.90 -23.25 -66.14
C GLN A 342 -34.12 -24.03 -66.66
N GLU A 343 -34.91 -24.64 -65.78
CA GLU A 343 -36.16 -25.31 -66.14
C GLU A 343 -37.18 -24.32 -66.74
N LEU A 344 -37.37 -23.14 -66.12
CA LEU A 344 -38.22 -22.07 -66.67
C LEU A 344 -37.71 -21.53 -68.02
N TYR A 345 -36.40 -21.42 -68.21
CA TYR A 345 -35.82 -21.01 -69.49
C TYR A 345 -36.07 -22.05 -70.59
N ALA A 346 -35.89 -23.34 -70.30
CA ALA A 346 -36.22 -24.42 -71.21
C ALA A 346 -37.73 -24.46 -71.53
N MET A 347 -38.59 -24.23 -70.54
CA MET A 347 -40.04 -24.20 -70.72
C MET A 347 -40.48 -23.00 -71.58
N LYS A 348 -39.86 -21.81 -71.40
CA LYS A 348 -40.06 -20.64 -72.27
C LYS A 348 -39.57 -20.88 -73.71
N ALA A 349 -38.45 -21.57 -73.89
CA ALA A 349 -37.95 -21.93 -75.21
C ALA A 349 -38.92 -22.88 -75.95
N MET A 350 -39.46 -23.89 -75.26
CA MET A 350 -40.50 -24.77 -75.81
C MET A 350 -41.82 -24.03 -76.09
N ALA A 351 -42.20 -23.07 -75.25
CA ALA A 351 -43.36 -22.23 -75.50
C ALA A 351 -43.19 -21.39 -76.77
N LYS A 352 -42.00 -20.80 -77.00
CA LYS A 352 -41.68 -20.02 -78.20
C LYS A 352 -41.67 -20.86 -79.49
N ASP A 353 -41.06 -22.04 -79.43
CA ASP A 353 -41.07 -23.03 -80.53
C ASP A 353 -42.49 -23.53 -80.84
N ASN A 354 -43.38 -23.59 -79.84
CA ASN A 354 -44.80 -23.88 -80.05
C ASN A 354 -45.61 -22.68 -80.60
N THR A 355 -45.31 -21.43 -80.23
CA THR A 355 -45.97 -20.26 -80.81
C THR A 355 -45.54 -20.03 -82.26
N GLU A 356 -44.26 -20.21 -82.60
CA GLU A 356 -43.79 -20.12 -84.00
C GLU A 356 -44.44 -21.19 -84.90
N LYS A 357 -44.70 -22.39 -84.35
CA LYS A 357 -45.48 -23.43 -85.04
C LYS A 357 -46.95 -23.06 -85.17
N LEU A 358 -47.55 -22.45 -84.14
CA LEU A 358 -48.93 -21.99 -84.18
C LEU A 358 -49.10 -20.91 -85.26
N GLU A 359 -48.27 -19.87 -85.22
CA GLU A 359 -48.19 -18.80 -86.23
C GLU A 359 -48.04 -19.39 -87.65
N SER A 360 -47.13 -20.35 -87.85
CA SER A 360 -46.98 -21.01 -89.16
C SER A 360 -48.21 -21.84 -89.58
N THR A 361 -48.94 -22.45 -88.64
CA THR A 361 -50.23 -23.10 -88.96
C THR A 361 -51.37 -22.10 -89.17
N GLU A 362 -51.31 -20.91 -88.58
CA GLU A 362 -52.26 -19.82 -88.80
C GLU A 362 -52.02 -19.15 -90.16
N GLU A 363 -50.77 -18.90 -90.56
CA GLU A 363 -50.40 -18.51 -91.93
C GLU A 363 -50.90 -19.55 -92.95
N LEU A 364 -50.68 -20.84 -92.70
CA LEU A 364 -51.17 -21.89 -93.59
C LEU A 364 -52.70 -21.92 -93.66
N ASN A 365 -53.39 -21.75 -92.53
CA ASN A 365 -54.86 -21.60 -92.49
C ASN A 365 -55.34 -20.34 -93.21
N ILE A 366 -54.61 -19.23 -93.17
CA ILE A 366 -54.90 -18.02 -93.96
C ILE A 366 -54.76 -18.33 -95.45
N THR A 367 -53.71 -19.03 -95.90
CA THR A 367 -53.60 -19.43 -97.33
C THR A 367 -54.67 -20.44 -97.76
N TYR A 368 -55.20 -21.26 -96.84
CA TYR A 368 -56.38 -22.09 -97.11
C TYR A 368 -57.66 -21.28 -97.13
N LEU A 369 -57.79 -20.25 -96.28
CA LEU A 369 -58.90 -19.28 -96.33
C LEU A 369 -58.90 -18.51 -97.64
N ASP A 370 -57.76 -17.99 -98.12
CA ASP A 370 -57.63 -17.35 -99.43
C ASP A 370 -58.06 -18.29 -100.58
N GLN A 371 -57.68 -19.57 -100.52
CA GLN A 371 -58.10 -20.58 -101.50
C GLN A 371 -59.61 -20.88 -101.39
N ILE A 372 -60.16 -20.94 -100.18
CA ILE A 372 -61.60 -21.08 -99.93
C ILE A 372 -62.35 -19.84 -100.42
N GLU A 373 -61.83 -18.63 -100.25
CA GLU A 373 -62.40 -17.39 -100.78
C GLU A 373 -62.32 -17.33 -102.30
N GLU A 374 -61.22 -17.76 -102.93
CA GLU A 374 -61.13 -17.84 -104.40
C GLU A 374 -62.14 -18.85 -104.97
N ILE A 375 -62.32 -20.00 -104.30
CA ILE A 375 -63.34 -21.01 -104.64
C ILE A 375 -64.76 -20.47 -104.37
N THR A 376 -64.97 -19.76 -103.26
CA THR A 376 -66.26 -19.15 -102.87
C THR A 376 -66.63 -18.00 -103.79
N HIS A 377 -65.66 -17.24 -104.31
CA HIS A 377 -65.87 -16.22 -105.33
C HIS A 377 -66.23 -16.85 -106.69
N LYS A 378 -65.59 -17.96 -107.08
CA LYS A 378 -65.98 -18.76 -108.26
C LYS A 378 -67.39 -19.36 -108.12
N LEU A 379 -67.75 -19.82 -106.92
CA LEU A 379 -69.13 -20.22 -106.57
C LEU A 379 -70.10 -19.04 -106.63
N SER A 380 -69.74 -17.89 -106.07
CA SER A 380 -70.55 -16.65 -106.11
C SER A 380 -70.83 -16.20 -107.55
N GLN A 381 -69.88 -16.34 -108.48
CA GLN A 381 -70.09 -16.06 -109.91
C GLN A 381 -70.97 -17.09 -110.64
N ALA A 382 -71.21 -18.27 -110.05
CA ALA A 382 -72.21 -19.24 -110.50
C ALA A 382 -73.56 -18.97 -109.83
N GLU A 383 -73.59 -18.73 -108.52
CA GLU A 383 -74.78 -18.43 -107.74
C GLU A 383 -75.46 -17.12 -108.16
N THR A 384 -74.71 -16.08 -108.56
CA THR A 384 -75.28 -14.83 -109.08
C THR A 384 -76.04 -14.99 -110.41
N LYS A 385 -75.94 -16.15 -111.07
CA LYS A 385 -76.77 -16.54 -112.22
C LYS A 385 -77.99 -17.38 -111.83
N ILE A 386 -78.10 -17.81 -110.58
CA ILE A 386 -79.17 -18.68 -110.04
C ILE A 386 -80.06 -17.89 -109.07
N LYS A 387 -79.48 -17.03 -108.24
CA LYS A 387 -80.14 -16.13 -107.27
C LYS A 387 -80.91 -14.95 -107.93
N GLY A 388 -81.35 -15.12 -109.17
CA GLY A 388 -82.26 -14.19 -109.87
C GLY A 388 -83.75 -14.48 -109.66
N TYR A 389 -84.10 -15.61 -109.02
CA TYR A 389 -85.51 -16.08 -108.93
C TYR A 389 -86.07 -16.28 -107.52
N GLU A 390 -85.24 -16.34 -106.47
CA GLU A 390 -85.69 -16.65 -105.10
C GLU A 390 -85.16 -15.63 -104.09
N SER A 391 -85.93 -14.55 -103.87
CA SER A 391 -85.70 -13.60 -102.77
C SER A 391 -86.82 -13.71 -101.74
N ASN A 392 -86.50 -14.24 -100.55
CA ASN A 392 -86.96 -13.80 -99.21
C ASN A 392 -86.74 -14.88 -98.13
N ARG A 393 -85.81 -14.65 -97.17
CA ARG A 393 -85.94 -14.95 -95.70
C ARG A 393 -84.63 -14.76 -94.89
N LEU A 394 -84.64 -13.71 -94.07
CA LEU A 394 -84.16 -13.51 -92.68
C LEU A 394 -83.20 -14.50 -91.94
N GLU A 395 -82.29 -13.90 -91.13
CA GLU A 395 -81.68 -14.34 -89.83
C GLU A 395 -80.76 -15.59 -89.79
N GLU A 396 -79.75 -15.77 -88.89
CA GLU A 396 -79.08 -14.97 -87.80
C GLU A 396 -77.56 -15.38 -87.74
N GLY A 397 -76.67 -15.11 -86.76
CA GLY A 397 -76.83 -14.53 -85.41
C GLY A 397 -75.63 -14.50 -84.43
N ALA A 398 -75.90 -13.92 -83.25
CA ALA A 398 -75.24 -13.89 -81.92
C ALA A 398 -73.74 -14.27 -81.66
N LYS A 399 -72.99 -13.37 -80.99
CA LYS A 399 -72.05 -13.68 -79.86
C LYS A 399 -71.48 -12.43 -79.13
N THR A 400 -72.20 -11.88 -78.14
CA THR A 400 -71.70 -10.79 -77.27
C THR A 400 -72.21 -10.94 -75.84
N SER A 401 -71.39 -11.43 -74.90
CA SER A 401 -71.75 -11.41 -73.45
C SER A 401 -70.60 -11.64 -72.44
N GLN A 402 -69.34 -11.87 -72.87
CA GLN A 402 -68.29 -12.39 -71.97
C GLN A 402 -67.29 -11.33 -71.45
N VAL A 403 -67.18 -10.16 -72.09
CA VAL A 403 -66.11 -9.17 -71.81
C VAL A 403 -66.40 -8.29 -70.57
N SER A 404 -67.65 -8.21 -70.12
CA SER A 404 -68.06 -7.20 -69.12
C SER A 404 -67.66 -7.49 -67.66
N LEU A 405 -67.11 -8.67 -67.34
CA LEU A 405 -66.80 -9.08 -65.95
C LEU A 405 -65.30 -9.05 -65.61
N GLU A 406 -64.41 -9.12 -66.60
CA GLU A 406 -62.95 -9.16 -66.35
C GLU A 406 -62.33 -7.77 -66.10
N LEU A 407 -63.07 -6.69 -66.36
CA LEU A 407 -62.57 -5.32 -66.20
C LEU A 407 -62.60 -4.87 -64.73
N GLU A 408 -63.72 -5.09 -64.05
CA GLU A 408 -63.99 -4.62 -62.68
C GLU A 408 -63.05 -5.26 -61.64
N GLU A 409 -62.58 -6.48 -61.88
CA GLU A 409 -61.63 -7.17 -60.99
C GLU A 409 -60.20 -6.62 -61.10
N LYS A 410 -59.84 -5.94 -62.20
CA LYS A 410 -58.49 -5.36 -62.39
C LYS A 410 -58.34 -3.99 -61.74
N GLU A 411 -59.35 -3.13 -61.83
CA GLU A 411 -59.30 -1.78 -61.25
C GLU A 411 -59.12 -1.82 -59.72
N ASN A 412 -59.85 -2.72 -59.05
CA ASN A 412 -59.76 -2.91 -57.60
C ASN A 412 -58.35 -3.33 -57.13
N LYS A 413 -57.56 -4.04 -57.96
CA LYS A 413 -56.21 -4.48 -57.59
C LYS A 413 -55.13 -3.39 -57.80
N ILE A 414 -55.42 -2.34 -58.57
CA ILE A 414 -54.52 -1.20 -58.75
C ILE A 414 -54.54 -0.31 -57.50
N SER A 415 -55.73 0.01 -56.98
CA SER A 415 -55.92 0.87 -55.79
C SER A 415 -55.19 0.34 -54.53
N GLU A 416 -55.19 -0.98 -54.33
CA GLU A 416 -54.51 -1.64 -53.20
C GLU A 416 -52.97 -1.47 -53.26
N LEU A 417 -52.38 -1.48 -54.45
CA LEU A 417 -50.94 -1.34 -54.65
C LEU A 417 -50.46 0.11 -54.46
N GLU A 418 -51.31 1.10 -54.80
CA GLU A 418 -50.99 2.52 -54.61
C GLU A 418 -50.88 2.89 -53.12
N GLU A 419 -51.77 2.37 -52.25
CA GLU A 419 -51.73 2.66 -50.81
C GLU A 419 -50.43 2.15 -50.16
N ILE A 420 -49.99 0.93 -50.52
CA ILE A 420 -48.72 0.32 -50.06
C ILE A 420 -47.51 1.17 -50.50
N LEU A 421 -47.54 1.74 -51.69
CA LEU A 421 -46.49 2.62 -52.20
C LEU A 421 -46.41 3.93 -51.38
N THR A 422 -47.54 4.49 -50.92
CA THR A 422 -47.52 5.70 -50.06
C THR A 422 -47.01 5.45 -48.64
N THR A 423 -47.19 4.24 -48.10
CA THR A 423 -46.70 3.90 -46.75
C THR A 423 -45.19 3.65 -46.76
N LYS A 424 -44.66 2.90 -47.73
CA LYS A 424 -43.20 2.69 -47.88
C LYS A 424 -42.43 4.00 -48.12
N ASN A 425 -42.99 4.94 -48.87
CA ASN A 425 -42.39 6.27 -49.06
C ASN A 425 -42.29 7.10 -47.76
N LYS A 426 -43.14 6.84 -46.75
CA LYS A 426 -43.05 7.52 -45.44
C LYS A 426 -41.91 6.94 -44.58
N GLU A 427 -41.74 5.61 -44.58
CA GLU A 427 -40.65 4.94 -43.86
C GLU A 427 -39.27 5.36 -44.38
N VAL A 428 -39.07 5.37 -45.71
CA VAL A 428 -37.82 5.84 -46.34
C VAL A 428 -37.46 7.26 -45.90
N LYS A 429 -38.47 8.14 -45.84
CA LYS A 429 -38.27 9.55 -45.44
C LYS A 429 -37.94 9.72 -43.95
N GLN A 430 -38.42 8.79 -43.10
CA GLN A 430 -38.06 8.77 -41.68
C GLN A 430 -36.63 8.23 -41.47
N LEU A 431 -36.25 7.16 -42.17
CA LEU A 431 -34.88 6.63 -42.15
C LEU A 431 -33.85 7.66 -42.64
N SER A 432 -34.18 8.44 -43.68
CA SER A 432 -33.31 9.51 -44.18
C SER A 432 -33.02 10.61 -43.15
N ASN A 433 -33.98 10.93 -42.26
CA ASN A 433 -33.78 11.94 -41.23
C ASN A 433 -32.87 11.41 -40.10
N ASN A 434 -33.11 10.16 -39.66
CA ASN A 434 -32.29 9.51 -38.63
C ASN A 434 -30.83 9.35 -39.08
N LEU A 435 -30.58 9.14 -40.37
CA LEU A 435 -29.23 9.06 -40.93
C LEU A 435 -28.49 10.41 -40.78
N GLN A 436 -29.14 11.53 -41.09
CA GLN A 436 -28.56 12.87 -40.96
C GLN A 436 -28.21 13.21 -39.50
N GLU A 437 -29.07 12.82 -38.54
CA GLU A 437 -28.83 13.03 -37.10
C GLU A 437 -27.55 12.31 -36.63
N VAL A 438 -27.32 11.07 -37.09
CA VAL A 438 -26.11 10.30 -36.80
C VAL A 438 -24.86 10.89 -37.47
N GLU A 439 -24.97 11.48 -38.67
CA GLU A 439 -23.86 12.19 -39.32
C GLU A 439 -23.43 13.46 -38.56
N GLU A 440 -24.40 14.23 -38.05
CA GLU A 440 -24.13 15.44 -37.25
C GLU A 440 -23.47 15.09 -35.90
N ASP A 441 -23.89 14.01 -35.23
CA ASP A 441 -23.26 13.54 -33.98
C ASP A 441 -21.86 12.94 -34.20
N LEU A 442 -21.64 12.20 -35.29
CA LEU A 442 -20.32 11.73 -35.70
C LEU A 442 -19.36 12.90 -35.96
N PHE A 443 -19.83 13.97 -36.60
CA PHE A 443 -19.04 15.19 -36.79
C PHE A 443 -18.68 15.86 -35.44
N ALA A 444 -19.66 16.00 -34.53
CA ALA A 444 -19.44 16.56 -33.20
C ALA A 444 -18.50 15.71 -32.32
N SER A 445 -18.48 14.39 -32.51
CA SER A 445 -17.52 13.48 -31.87
C SER A 445 -16.11 13.63 -32.43
N ARG A 446 -15.98 13.84 -33.75
CA ARG A 446 -14.70 14.03 -34.45
C ARG A 446 -13.98 15.32 -34.02
N GLU A 447 -14.72 16.41 -33.83
CA GLU A 447 -14.20 17.68 -33.26
C GLU A 447 -13.64 17.48 -31.84
N LYS A 448 -14.34 16.74 -30.97
CA LYS A 448 -13.88 16.45 -29.60
C LYS A 448 -12.59 15.63 -29.58
N ASN A 449 -12.48 14.62 -30.45
CA ASN A 449 -11.27 13.81 -30.60
C ASN A 449 -10.08 14.66 -31.09
N ASN A 450 -10.28 15.57 -32.03
CA ASN A 450 -9.24 16.52 -32.46
C ASN A 450 -8.79 17.44 -31.30
N HIS A 451 -9.72 17.92 -30.47
CA HIS A 451 -9.39 18.73 -29.31
C HIS A 451 -8.55 17.95 -28.28
N MET A 452 -8.93 16.72 -27.96
CA MET A 452 -8.17 15.83 -27.07
C MET A 452 -6.78 15.52 -27.63
N LYS A 453 -6.64 15.22 -28.92
CA LYS A 453 -5.35 14.98 -29.56
C LYS A 453 -4.40 16.18 -29.40
N ASN A 454 -4.88 17.38 -29.69
CA ASN A 454 -4.10 18.61 -29.56
C ASN A 454 -3.70 18.90 -28.09
N GLN A 455 -4.54 18.49 -27.13
CA GLN A 455 -4.22 18.60 -25.70
C GLN A 455 -3.15 17.58 -25.26
N VAL A 456 -3.19 16.35 -25.79
CA VAL A 456 -2.15 15.33 -25.57
C VAL A 456 -0.81 15.79 -26.16
N GLU A 457 -0.76 16.21 -27.43
CA GLU A 457 0.48 16.72 -28.06
C GLU A 457 1.11 17.87 -27.27
N LYS A 458 0.28 18.77 -26.71
CA LYS A 458 0.74 19.85 -25.84
C LYS A 458 1.34 19.36 -24.51
N LEU A 459 0.75 18.35 -23.88
CA LEU A 459 1.27 17.76 -22.64
C LEU A 459 2.56 16.96 -22.88
N THR A 460 2.62 16.17 -23.96
CA THR A 460 3.84 15.48 -24.41
C THR A 460 4.99 16.48 -24.64
N SER A 461 4.69 17.60 -25.31
CA SER A 461 5.66 18.69 -25.52
C SER A 461 6.13 19.33 -24.22
N GLN A 462 5.33 19.37 -23.15
CA GLN A 462 5.75 19.88 -21.85
C GLN A 462 6.63 18.88 -21.08
N MET A 463 6.34 17.57 -21.16
CA MET A 463 7.18 16.55 -20.54
C MET A 463 8.56 16.44 -21.18
N ASP A 464 8.65 16.48 -22.52
CA ASP A 464 9.92 16.47 -23.26
C ASP A 464 10.85 17.63 -22.84
N ASN A 465 10.30 18.83 -22.67
CA ASN A 465 11.06 19.98 -22.17
C ASN A 465 11.50 19.83 -20.69
N GLN A 466 10.69 19.20 -19.84
CA GLN A 466 11.10 18.89 -18.46
C GLN A 466 12.17 17.79 -18.39
N SER A 467 12.10 16.78 -19.26
CA SER A 467 13.12 15.74 -19.39
C SER A 467 14.49 16.34 -19.71
N LYS A 468 14.55 17.19 -20.75
CA LYS A 468 15.78 17.88 -21.17
C LYS A 468 16.38 18.79 -20.09
N ALA A 469 15.54 19.47 -19.29
CA ALA A 469 16.01 20.23 -18.13
C ALA A 469 16.64 19.32 -17.06
N SER A 470 16.04 18.14 -16.81
CA SER A 470 16.58 17.15 -15.88
C SER A 470 17.91 16.55 -16.37
N GLU A 471 18.06 16.30 -17.67
CA GLU A 471 19.33 15.87 -18.28
C GLU A 471 20.44 16.92 -18.08
N THR A 472 20.16 18.20 -18.32
CA THR A 472 21.15 19.27 -18.08
C THR A 472 21.58 19.37 -16.62
N PHE A 473 20.66 19.21 -15.67
CA PHE A 473 20.99 19.22 -14.23
C PHE A 473 21.84 18.02 -13.82
N ASN A 474 21.61 16.83 -14.39
CA ASN A 474 22.43 15.65 -14.13
C ASN A 474 23.87 15.81 -14.66
N LEU A 475 24.06 16.47 -15.80
CA LEU A 475 25.39 16.81 -16.33
C LEU A 475 26.16 17.76 -15.39
N GLU A 476 25.53 18.81 -14.89
CA GLU A 476 26.14 19.72 -13.90
C GLU A 476 26.47 19.00 -12.59
N LEU A 477 25.58 18.13 -12.11
CA LEU A 477 25.79 17.34 -10.89
C LEU A 477 26.92 16.30 -11.05
N GLN A 478 27.12 15.75 -12.26
CA GLN A 478 28.25 14.89 -12.60
C GLN A 478 29.57 15.68 -12.65
N GLN A 479 29.55 16.91 -13.16
CA GLN A 479 30.72 17.80 -13.20
C GLN A 479 31.15 18.28 -11.80
N LEU A 480 30.20 18.53 -10.89
CA LEU A 480 30.50 18.81 -9.48
C LEU A 480 31.12 17.59 -8.77
N LYS A 481 30.65 16.37 -9.06
CA LYS A 481 31.22 15.14 -8.49
C LYS A 481 32.68 14.91 -8.90
N SER A 482 33.08 15.20 -10.14
CA SER A 482 34.48 15.08 -10.55
C SER A 482 35.38 16.11 -9.86
N GLN A 483 34.93 17.36 -9.73
CA GLN A 483 35.66 18.41 -9.00
C GLN A 483 35.89 18.04 -7.53
N ILE A 484 34.90 17.44 -6.86
CA ILE A 484 35.06 16.94 -5.48
C ILE A 484 36.12 15.82 -5.41
N SER A 485 36.11 14.88 -6.36
CA SER A 485 37.09 13.78 -6.41
C SER A 485 38.53 14.27 -6.62
N ASP A 486 38.73 15.27 -7.48
CA ASP A 486 40.04 15.90 -7.71
C ASP A 486 40.53 16.74 -6.52
N LEU A 487 39.63 17.27 -5.68
CA LEU A 487 39.99 17.94 -4.42
C LEU A 487 40.33 16.91 -3.33
N GLN A 488 39.58 15.81 -3.24
CA GLN A 488 39.85 14.70 -2.30
C GLN A 488 41.28 14.18 -2.49
N ARG A 489 41.65 13.80 -3.73
CA ARG A 489 43.00 13.30 -4.07
C ARG A 489 44.14 14.26 -3.72
N LYS A 490 43.88 15.58 -3.73
CA LYS A 490 44.86 16.61 -3.34
C LYS A 490 45.02 16.71 -1.82
N LEU A 491 43.95 16.48 -1.07
CA LEU A 491 43.97 16.39 0.38
C LEU A 491 44.75 15.16 0.84
N ASP A 492 44.43 14.00 0.29
CA ASP A 492 45.11 12.72 0.59
C ASP A 492 46.63 12.84 0.33
N SER A 493 47.02 13.38 -0.83
CA SER A 493 48.42 13.64 -1.20
C SER A 493 49.11 14.68 -0.31
N SER A 494 48.37 15.50 0.44
CA SER A 494 48.93 16.44 1.42
C SER A 494 49.14 15.78 2.78
N GLU A 495 48.19 14.95 3.21
CA GLU A 495 48.27 14.20 4.47
C GLU A 495 49.42 13.19 4.46
N ASP A 496 49.60 12.50 3.33
CA ASP A 496 50.72 11.58 3.05
C ASP A 496 52.11 12.23 3.14
N LYS A 497 52.20 13.55 2.96
CA LYS A 497 53.44 14.32 3.11
C LYS A 497 53.66 14.75 4.56
N ALA A 498 52.58 15.11 5.26
CA ALA A 498 52.62 15.45 6.68
C ALA A 498 53.06 14.25 7.53
N LYS A 499 52.56 13.03 7.24
CA LYS A 499 52.97 11.79 7.92
C LYS A 499 54.47 11.52 7.77
N ARG A 500 54.99 11.49 6.54
CA ARG A 500 56.42 11.28 6.25
C ARG A 500 57.35 12.27 6.98
N LEU A 501 56.99 13.55 7.00
CA LEU A 501 57.78 14.57 7.72
C LEU A 501 57.74 14.39 9.24
N ASN A 502 56.67 13.81 9.79
CA ASN A 502 56.59 13.46 11.20
C ASN A 502 57.43 12.21 11.54
N ASP A 503 57.45 11.21 10.65
CA ASP A 503 58.26 10.00 10.83
C ASP A 503 59.77 10.32 10.78
N GLU A 504 60.19 11.18 9.84
CA GLU A 504 61.55 11.74 9.77
C GLU A 504 61.92 12.53 11.04
N LYS A 505 60.97 13.31 11.59
CA LYS A 505 61.17 14.03 12.86
C LYS A 505 61.43 13.07 14.02
N ILE A 506 60.61 12.01 14.14
CA ILE A 506 60.75 11.02 15.21
C ILE A 506 62.12 10.32 15.15
N GLN A 507 62.56 9.91 13.95
CA GLN A 507 63.90 9.33 13.78
C GLN A 507 65.02 10.29 14.21
N LEU A 508 64.91 11.58 13.90
CA LEU A 508 65.90 12.58 14.31
C LEU A 508 65.89 12.84 15.83
N GLU A 509 64.72 12.83 16.48
CA GLU A 509 64.61 12.94 17.94
C GLU A 509 65.21 11.71 18.66
N GLN A 510 65.05 10.53 18.07
CA GLN A 510 65.66 9.29 18.55
C GLN A 510 67.19 9.30 18.38
N GLN A 511 67.70 9.70 17.21
CA GLN A 511 69.15 9.86 16.96
C GLN A 511 69.80 10.92 17.86
N MET A 512 69.12 12.03 18.16
CA MET A 512 69.60 13.02 19.12
C MET A 512 69.68 12.43 20.55
N SER A 513 68.72 11.58 20.92
CA SER A 513 68.70 10.92 22.23
C SER A 513 69.86 9.93 22.40
N ASP A 514 70.15 9.11 21.38
CA ASP A 514 71.30 8.19 21.41
C ASP A 514 72.64 8.93 21.38
N MET A 515 72.73 10.05 20.66
CA MET A 515 73.94 10.88 20.62
C MET A 515 74.20 11.60 21.97
N MET A 516 73.13 11.98 22.69
CA MET A 516 73.23 12.52 24.05
C MET A 516 73.63 11.46 25.09
N ARG A 517 73.36 10.18 24.82
CA ARG A 517 73.71 9.06 25.70
C ARG A 517 75.19 8.69 25.64
N ASN A 518 75.86 8.98 24.52
CA ASN A 518 77.23 8.53 24.23
C ASN A 518 78.22 9.68 23.93
N SER A 519 79.14 9.92 24.87
CA SER A 519 80.38 10.75 24.80
C SER A 519 80.34 12.13 25.49
N GLY A 520 81.01 12.24 26.64
CA GLY A 520 81.34 13.52 27.26
C GLY A 520 82.72 14.04 26.84
N ASP A 521 82.75 15.10 26.03
CA ASP A 521 83.84 16.10 26.02
C ASP A 521 83.25 17.46 25.58
N SER A 522 83.42 18.48 26.42
CA SER A 522 82.34 19.45 26.69
C SER A 522 82.76 20.92 26.64
N SER A 523 83.12 21.41 25.44
CA SER A 523 83.19 22.85 25.19
C SER A 523 82.83 23.24 23.75
N LYS A 524 83.67 22.92 22.76
CA LYS A 524 83.41 23.30 21.35
C LYS A 524 82.11 22.69 20.80
N ARG A 525 81.79 21.45 21.18
CA ARG A 525 80.49 20.81 20.86
C ARG A 525 79.31 21.59 21.43
N LEU A 526 79.39 22.07 22.68
CA LEU A 526 78.32 22.85 23.31
C LEU A 526 78.10 24.21 22.62
N SER A 527 79.16 24.87 22.15
CA SER A 527 79.01 26.11 21.38
C SER A 527 78.28 25.88 20.05
N ILE A 528 78.68 24.85 19.30
CA ILE A 528 78.04 24.50 18.02
C ILE A 528 76.59 24.01 18.23
N LEU A 529 76.34 23.23 19.29
CA LEU A 529 74.98 22.83 19.68
C LEU A 529 74.13 24.03 20.11
N THR A 530 74.69 25.03 20.76
CA THR A 530 73.95 26.25 21.16
C THR A 530 73.57 27.09 19.94
N GLU A 531 74.49 27.22 18.97
CA GLU A 531 74.23 27.91 17.70
C GLU A 531 73.17 27.15 16.86
N GLN A 532 73.30 25.83 16.76
CA GLN A 532 72.30 24.97 16.12
C GLN A 532 70.95 24.99 16.85
N LEU A 533 70.91 25.08 18.18
CA LEU A 533 69.68 25.24 18.96
C LEU A 533 69.05 26.62 18.73
N GLN A 534 69.83 27.68 18.53
CA GLN A 534 69.28 29.00 18.16
C GLN A 534 68.66 28.98 16.76
N ASP A 535 69.31 28.39 15.76
CA ASP A 535 68.74 28.27 14.41
C ASP A 535 67.57 27.28 14.35
N ARG A 536 67.58 26.19 15.13
CA ARG A 536 66.41 25.31 15.32
C ARG A 536 65.26 26.06 15.99
N ASN A 537 65.51 26.89 17.01
CA ASN A 537 64.48 27.70 17.65
C ASN A 537 63.90 28.78 16.73
N ARG A 538 64.73 29.44 15.91
CA ARG A 538 64.24 30.35 14.84
C ARG A 538 63.32 29.59 13.90
N LYS A 539 63.75 28.42 13.41
CA LYS A 539 62.94 27.59 12.50
C LYS A 539 61.66 27.04 13.15
N ILE A 540 61.66 26.80 14.46
CA ILE A 540 60.45 26.46 15.23
C ILE A 540 59.51 27.67 15.33
N GLN A 541 60.03 28.88 15.53
CA GLN A 541 59.22 30.11 15.52
C GLN A 541 58.61 30.38 14.13
N ASP A 542 59.38 30.19 13.06
CA ASP A 542 58.88 30.28 11.67
C ASP A 542 57.75 29.26 11.43
N LEU A 543 57.97 27.99 11.81
CA LEU A 543 56.96 26.93 11.69
C LEU A 543 55.73 27.17 12.58
N GLN A 544 55.89 27.80 13.75
CA GLN A 544 54.76 28.22 14.59
C GLN A 544 53.97 29.38 13.95
N ALA A 545 54.65 30.32 13.28
CA ALA A 545 54.00 31.37 12.52
C ALA A 545 53.21 30.79 11.33
N ASP A 546 53.82 29.92 10.53
CA ASP A 546 53.16 29.22 9.41
C ASP A 546 51.99 28.35 9.89
N LEU A 547 52.15 27.62 10.99
CA LEU A 547 51.05 26.83 11.60
C LEU A 547 49.90 27.74 12.07
N SER A 548 50.21 28.91 12.65
CA SER A 548 49.18 29.87 13.06
C SER A 548 48.43 30.46 11.86
N SER A 549 49.14 30.75 10.77
CA SER A 549 48.59 31.26 9.51
C SER A 549 47.67 30.22 8.85
N SER A 550 48.14 28.98 8.74
CA SER A 550 47.37 27.84 8.23
C SER A 550 46.15 27.51 9.10
N THR A 551 46.28 27.61 10.42
CA THR A 551 45.15 27.47 11.36
C THR A 551 44.11 28.59 11.15
N GLN A 552 44.54 29.83 10.92
CA GLN A 552 43.62 30.94 10.63
C GLN A 552 42.95 30.77 9.24
N GLN A 553 43.67 30.25 8.24
CA GLN A 553 43.12 30.00 6.90
C GLN A 553 42.11 28.83 6.92
N THR A 554 42.40 27.74 7.63
CA THR A 554 41.47 26.62 7.78
C THR A 554 40.24 27.00 8.62
N ALA A 555 40.36 27.90 9.60
CA ALA A 555 39.20 28.49 10.29
C ALA A 555 38.28 29.26 9.33
N LYS A 556 38.83 30.16 8.49
CA LYS A 556 38.08 30.91 7.48
C LYS A 556 37.39 29.99 6.46
N LEU A 557 38.07 28.94 6.00
CA LEU A 557 37.49 27.95 5.07
C LEU A 557 36.38 27.10 5.70
N ARG A 558 36.43 26.83 7.02
CA ARG A 558 35.32 26.21 7.76
C ARG A 558 34.11 27.14 7.84
N GLU A 559 34.33 28.41 8.18
CA GLU A 559 33.26 29.42 8.26
C GLU A 559 32.57 29.63 6.89
N GLU A 560 33.34 29.70 5.80
CA GLU A 560 32.78 29.79 4.45
C GLU A 560 32.04 28.52 4.02
N LYS A 561 32.56 27.32 4.35
CA LYS A 561 31.84 26.05 4.14
C LYS A 561 30.51 26.02 4.88
N ASP A 562 30.48 26.46 6.14
CA ASP A 562 29.26 26.48 6.95
C ASP A 562 28.26 27.57 6.50
N ARG A 563 28.74 28.68 5.92
CA ARG A 563 27.88 29.67 5.24
C ARG A 563 27.22 29.05 4.00
N LEU A 564 28.02 28.50 3.08
CA LEU A 564 27.54 27.86 1.85
C LEU A 564 26.60 26.68 2.14
N ARG A 565 26.88 25.91 3.20
CA ARG A 565 25.98 24.85 3.68
C ARG A 565 24.61 25.39 4.08
N LYS A 566 24.56 26.44 4.91
CA LYS A 566 23.29 27.06 5.35
C LYS A 566 22.52 27.72 4.21
N GLU A 567 23.23 28.29 3.24
CA GLU A 567 22.65 28.85 2.02
C GLU A 567 22.00 27.73 1.16
N GLY A 568 22.70 26.61 0.94
CA GLY A 568 22.18 25.45 0.23
C GLY A 568 21.05 24.70 0.95
N GLU A 569 21.12 24.55 2.28
CA GLU A 569 20.04 23.97 3.10
C GLU A 569 18.77 24.82 3.00
N LYS A 570 18.90 26.15 3.10
CA LYS A 570 17.80 27.10 2.93
C LYS A 570 17.23 27.12 1.51
N GLU A 571 18.07 27.01 0.48
CA GLU A 571 17.59 26.94 -0.91
C GLU A 571 16.85 25.61 -1.18
N ARG A 572 17.34 24.49 -0.64
CA ARG A 572 16.64 23.19 -0.68
C ARG A 572 15.28 23.25 0.03
N GLU A 573 15.20 23.91 1.18
CA GLU A 573 13.93 24.12 1.90
C GLU A 573 12.94 24.97 1.07
N ASN A 574 13.40 26.08 0.47
CA ASN A 574 12.57 26.89 -0.43
C ASN A 574 12.12 26.12 -1.68
N LEU A 575 12.95 25.22 -2.22
CA LEU A 575 12.61 24.38 -3.37
C LEU A 575 11.60 23.28 -2.99
N PHE A 576 11.73 22.70 -1.79
CA PHE A 576 10.80 21.73 -1.24
C PHE A 576 9.41 22.32 -1.02
N VAL A 577 9.31 23.52 -0.41
CA VAL A 577 8.03 24.22 -0.24
C VAL A 577 7.37 24.48 -1.61
N LYS A 578 8.11 25.00 -2.60
CA LYS A 578 7.59 25.20 -3.96
C LYS A 578 7.13 23.89 -4.62
N HIS A 579 7.86 22.80 -4.45
CA HIS A 579 7.44 21.49 -4.96
C HIS A 579 6.15 21.01 -4.29
N ASN A 580 6.04 21.14 -2.97
CA ASN A 580 4.84 20.79 -2.23
C ASN A 580 3.64 21.64 -2.66
N ASP A 581 3.80 22.95 -2.89
CA ASP A 581 2.74 23.81 -3.41
C ASP A 581 2.28 23.40 -4.82
N VAL A 582 3.22 23.05 -5.70
CA VAL A 582 2.91 22.53 -7.05
C VAL A 582 2.21 21.17 -6.99
N VAL A 583 2.69 20.24 -6.15
CA VAL A 583 2.06 18.92 -5.94
C VAL A 583 0.65 19.05 -5.38
N ASN A 584 0.41 19.94 -4.41
CA ASN A 584 -0.92 20.20 -3.88
C ASN A 584 -1.83 20.87 -4.93
N THR A 585 -1.30 21.76 -5.76
CA THR A 585 -2.05 22.34 -6.89
C THR A 585 -2.45 21.27 -7.91
N ILE A 586 -1.52 20.40 -8.31
CA ILE A 586 -1.79 19.27 -9.21
C ILE A 586 -2.84 18.33 -8.60
N LYS A 587 -2.72 17.99 -7.32
CA LYS A 587 -3.66 17.14 -6.58
C LYS A 587 -5.08 17.72 -6.55
N LEU A 588 -5.22 19.03 -6.37
CA LEU A 588 -6.52 19.72 -6.47
C LEU A 588 -7.08 19.66 -7.90
N THR A 589 -6.27 19.93 -8.92
CA THR A 589 -6.73 19.83 -10.33
C THR A 589 -7.12 18.41 -10.71
N LEU A 590 -6.41 17.38 -10.22
CA LEU A 590 -6.78 15.98 -10.40
C LEU A 590 -8.12 15.67 -9.73
N GLN A 591 -8.37 16.13 -8.51
CA GLN A 591 -9.65 15.94 -7.84
C GLN A 591 -10.81 16.62 -8.58
N ASP A 592 -10.61 17.80 -9.18
CA ASP A 592 -11.65 18.48 -9.95
C ASP A 592 -11.88 17.83 -11.33
N VAL A 593 -10.82 17.37 -12.01
CA VAL A 593 -10.95 16.53 -13.22
C VAL A 593 -11.69 15.22 -12.90
N GLN A 594 -11.40 14.59 -11.77
CA GLN A 594 -12.07 13.35 -11.33
C GLN A 594 -13.55 13.58 -10.96
N LYS A 595 -13.91 14.78 -10.45
CA LYS A 595 -15.31 15.20 -10.26
C LYS A 595 -16.04 15.44 -11.58
N GLU A 596 -15.40 16.06 -12.58
CA GLU A 596 -16.02 16.23 -13.90
C GLU A 596 -16.10 14.91 -14.68
N LEU A 597 -15.10 14.04 -14.56
CA LEU A 597 -15.12 12.70 -15.16
C LEU A 597 -16.26 11.84 -14.57
N SER A 598 -16.43 11.83 -13.25
CA SER A 598 -17.56 11.12 -12.62
C SER A 598 -18.92 11.74 -12.97
N LYS A 599 -19.05 13.08 -13.04
CA LYS A 599 -20.26 13.72 -13.57
C LYS A 599 -20.53 13.36 -15.03
N SER A 600 -19.50 13.20 -15.85
CA SER A 600 -19.63 12.80 -17.26
C SER A 600 -20.02 11.32 -17.38
N ASN A 601 -19.42 10.45 -16.56
CA ASN A 601 -19.72 9.03 -16.54
C ASN A 601 -21.16 8.78 -16.08
N ASN A 602 -21.60 9.43 -15.00
CA ASN A 602 -22.98 9.33 -14.51
C ASN A 602 -24.04 9.87 -15.49
N LYS A 603 -23.67 10.81 -16.37
CA LYS A 603 -24.54 11.22 -17.49
C LYS A 603 -24.56 10.18 -18.60
N MET A 604 -23.42 9.54 -18.89
CA MET A 604 -23.31 8.52 -19.91
C MET A 604 -23.99 7.20 -19.50
N THR A 605 -24.00 6.85 -18.20
CA THR A 605 -24.82 5.73 -17.70
C THR A 605 -26.30 6.06 -17.78
N ALA A 606 -26.73 7.24 -17.29
CA ALA A 606 -28.13 7.67 -17.38
C ALA A 606 -28.65 7.71 -18.84
N MET A 607 -27.84 8.21 -19.78
CA MET A 607 -28.18 8.22 -21.21
C MET A 607 -28.23 6.81 -21.83
N LYS A 608 -27.38 5.87 -21.38
CA LYS A 608 -27.48 4.44 -21.76
C LYS A 608 -28.72 3.77 -21.18
N GLU A 609 -29.07 4.08 -19.92
CA GLU A 609 -30.29 3.58 -19.26
C GLU A 609 -31.56 4.11 -19.94
N GLU A 610 -31.59 5.39 -20.33
CA GLU A 610 -32.68 5.97 -21.12
C GLU A 610 -32.78 5.36 -22.52
N PHE A 611 -31.65 5.13 -23.21
CA PHE A 611 -31.62 4.50 -24.54
C PHE A 611 -32.07 3.04 -24.51
N GLU A 612 -31.53 2.22 -23.60
CA GLU A 612 -31.92 0.81 -23.47
C GLU A 612 -33.40 0.69 -23.04
N LYS A 613 -33.90 1.62 -22.22
CA LYS A 613 -35.32 1.69 -21.91
C LYS A 613 -36.18 2.07 -23.12
N GLU A 614 -35.80 3.06 -23.93
CA GLU A 614 -36.58 3.42 -25.11
C GLU A 614 -36.57 2.31 -26.18
N LYS A 615 -35.44 1.60 -26.31
CA LYS A 615 -35.28 0.38 -27.10
C LYS A 615 -36.21 -0.74 -26.60
N GLU A 616 -36.27 -0.99 -25.29
CA GLU A 616 -37.21 -1.96 -24.70
C GLU A 616 -38.67 -1.53 -24.89
N ASP A 617 -39.00 -0.24 -24.70
CA ASP A 617 -40.34 0.31 -24.99
C ASP A 617 -40.68 0.20 -26.49
N ALA A 618 -39.70 0.28 -27.40
CA ALA A 618 -39.89 0.09 -28.84
C ALA A 618 -40.09 -1.40 -29.22
N ILE A 619 -39.32 -2.31 -28.60
CA ILE A 619 -39.50 -3.76 -28.74
C ILE A 619 -40.90 -4.17 -28.25
N ASN A 620 -41.32 -3.72 -27.06
CA ASN A 620 -42.66 -4.00 -26.54
C ASN A 620 -43.77 -3.43 -27.43
N ARG A 621 -43.61 -2.21 -27.97
CA ARG A 621 -44.53 -1.66 -28.98
C ARG A 621 -44.63 -2.59 -30.20
N LYS A 622 -43.51 -3.04 -30.76
CA LYS A 622 -43.49 -3.98 -31.91
C LYS A 622 -44.06 -5.36 -31.57
N ILE A 623 -43.87 -5.87 -30.36
CA ILE A 623 -44.50 -7.12 -29.88
C ILE A 623 -46.03 -6.96 -29.82
N THR A 624 -46.54 -5.84 -29.31
CA THR A 624 -48.01 -5.60 -29.30
C THR A 624 -48.59 -5.44 -30.70
N GLU A 625 -47.87 -4.81 -31.63
CA GLU A 625 -48.24 -4.71 -33.05
C GLU A 625 -48.28 -6.08 -33.72
N ILE A 626 -47.24 -6.92 -33.54
CA ILE A 626 -47.19 -8.31 -34.03
C ILE A 626 -48.34 -9.15 -33.46
N ASN A 627 -48.68 -8.99 -32.17
CA ASN A 627 -49.78 -9.73 -31.55
C ASN A 627 -51.16 -9.29 -32.07
N ASN A 628 -51.35 -7.99 -32.37
CA ASN A 628 -52.54 -7.49 -33.04
C ASN A 628 -52.64 -8.02 -34.49
N LEU A 629 -51.54 -8.01 -35.25
CA LEU A 629 -51.49 -8.58 -36.60
C LEU A 629 -51.78 -10.09 -36.61
N LYS A 630 -51.23 -10.86 -35.66
CA LYS A 630 -51.56 -12.28 -35.46
C LYS A 630 -53.05 -12.48 -35.18
N LYS A 631 -53.65 -11.66 -34.31
CA LYS A 631 -55.09 -11.74 -34.01
C LYS A 631 -55.95 -11.45 -35.25
N ASN A 632 -55.60 -10.43 -36.03
CA ASN A 632 -56.29 -10.08 -37.27
C ASN A 632 -56.16 -11.19 -38.32
N LEU A 633 -54.97 -11.78 -38.46
CA LEU A 633 -54.73 -12.93 -39.34
C LEU A 633 -55.57 -14.15 -38.92
N GLU A 634 -55.63 -14.47 -37.63
CA GLU A 634 -56.41 -15.62 -37.15
C GLU A 634 -57.92 -15.42 -37.35
N GLN A 635 -58.41 -14.19 -37.17
CA GLN A 635 -59.80 -13.86 -37.49
C GLN A 635 -60.07 -13.94 -39.01
N SER A 636 -59.14 -13.46 -39.85
CA SER A 636 -59.24 -13.59 -41.30
C SER A 636 -59.25 -15.04 -41.78
N LYS A 637 -58.47 -15.94 -41.17
CA LYS A 637 -58.57 -17.40 -41.41
C LYS A 637 -59.95 -17.95 -41.04
N ALA A 638 -60.46 -17.59 -39.86
CA ALA A 638 -61.76 -18.06 -39.38
C ALA A 638 -62.93 -17.55 -40.25
N ASP A 639 -62.78 -16.40 -40.93
CA ASP A 639 -63.74 -15.90 -41.90
C ASP A 639 -63.58 -16.55 -43.29
N LEU A 640 -62.35 -16.91 -43.69
CA LEU A 640 -62.08 -17.71 -44.90
C LEU A 640 -62.64 -19.14 -44.78
N GLU A 641 -62.48 -19.79 -43.63
CA GLU A 641 -63.02 -21.13 -43.35
C GLU A 641 -64.56 -21.16 -43.45
N LYS A 642 -65.23 -20.09 -43.00
CA LYS A 642 -66.69 -19.92 -43.21
C LYS A 642 -67.05 -19.77 -44.69
N GLN A 643 -66.26 -19.01 -45.46
CA GLN A 643 -66.46 -18.89 -46.91
C GLN A 643 -66.23 -20.22 -47.64
N GLU A 644 -65.26 -21.04 -47.22
CA GLU A 644 -65.04 -22.37 -47.79
C GLU A 644 -66.23 -23.30 -47.53
N VAL A 645 -66.72 -23.37 -46.27
CA VAL A 645 -67.92 -24.14 -45.92
C VAL A 645 -69.16 -23.65 -46.69
N GLN A 646 -69.34 -22.33 -46.83
CA GLN A 646 -70.45 -21.76 -47.61
C GLN A 646 -70.32 -22.08 -49.11
N THR A 647 -69.12 -22.02 -49.67
CA THR A 647 -68.84 -22.37 -51.08
C THR A 647 -69.09 -23.87 -51.33
N GLN A 648 -68.70 -24.72 -50.38
CA GLN A 648 -68.94 -26.16 -50.44
C GLN A 648 -70.45 -26.49 -50.36
N ALA A 649 -71.23 -25.74 -49.57
CA ALA A 649 -72.68 -25.85 -49.54
C ALA A 649 -73.34 -25.39 -50.86
N HIS A 650 -72.91 -24.25 -51.42
CA HIS A 650 -73.40 -23.80 -52.74
C HIS A 650 -73.08 -24.80 -53.86
N LYS A 651 -71.90 -25.45 -53.81
CA LYS A 651 -71.55 -26.52 -54.74
C LYS A 651 -72.50 -27.73 -54.66
N GLN A 652 -72.84 -28.18 -53.45
CA GLN A 652 -73.80 -29.29 -53.27
C GLN A 652 -75.20 -28.95 -53.83
N VAL A 653 -75.64 -27.68 -53.71
CA VAL A 653 -76.89 -27.21 -54.33
C VAL A 653 -76.77 -27.22 -55.86
N LEU A 654 -75.67 -26.71 -56.42
CA LEU A 654 -75.42 -26.69 -57.86
C LEU A 654 -75.41 -28.11 -58.46
N ASP A 655 -74.66 -29.03 -57.86
CA ASP A 655 -74.58 -30.44 -58.27
C ASP A 655 -75.97 -31.10 -58.27
N LYS A 656 -76.80 -30.83 -57.25
CA LYS A 656 -78.21 -31.29 -57.23
C LYS A 656 -79.04 -30.71 -58.37
N THR A 657 -78.94 -29.41 -58.64
CA THR A 657 -79.70 -28.79 -59.76
C THR A 657 -79.26 -29.30 -61.13
N ASN A 658 -77.99 -29.65 -61.31
CA ASN A 658 -77.49 -30.28 -62.53
C ASN A 658 -78.08 -31.69 -62.74
N MET A 659 -78.19 -32.49 -61.67
CA MET A 659 -78.87 -33.80 -61.74
C MET A 659 -80.36 -33.66 -62.09
N GLU A 660 -81.04 -32.64 -61.58
CA GLU A 660 -82.45 -32.35 -61.91
C GLU A 660 -82.62 -31.88 -63.37
N MET A 661 -81.68 -31.09 -63.91
CA MET A 661 -81.70 -30.69 -65.33
C MET A 661 -81.53 -31.88 -66.29
N GLU A 662 -80.56 -32.78 -66.06
CA GLU A 662 -80.37 -33.94 -66.95
C GLU A 662 -81.55 -34.93 -66.88
N ALA A 663 -82.25 -35.03 -65.73
CA ALA A 663 -83.49 -35.80 -65.62
C ALA A 663 -84.63 -35.20 -66.48
N LEU A 664 -84.81 -33.88 -66.45
CA LEU A 664 -85.80 -33.18 -67.28
C LEU A 664 -85.47 -33.29 -68.79
N LYS A 665 -84.20 -33.25 -69.14
CA LYS A 665 -83.68 -33.42 -70.51
C LYS A 665 -83.99 -34.81 -71.07
N PHE A 666 -83.93 -35.86 -70.24
CA PHE A 666 -84.32 -37.23 -70.63
C PHE A 666 -85.83 -37.36 -70.88
N GLU A 667 -86.68 -36.75 -70.05
CA GLU A 667 -88.13 -36.69 -70.30
C GLU A 667 -88.46 -35.88 -71.57
N LYS A 668 -87.72 -34.81 -71.88
CA LYS A 668 -87.84 -34.09 -73.15
C LYS A 668 -87.54 -35.00 -74.36
N GLU A 669 -86.41 -35.71 -74.35
CA GLU A 669 -86.03 -36.60 -75.47
C GLU A 669 -87.06 -37.73 -75.69
N LYS A 670 -87.70 -38.18 -74.61
CA LYS A 670 -88.81 -39.14 -74.61
C LYS A 670 -90.11 -38.55 -75.19
N ALA A 671 -90.39 -37.27 -74.96
CA ALA A 671 -91.49 -36.56 -75.61
C ALA A 671 -91.22 -36.32 -77.12
N ASP A 672 -90.01 -35.90 -77.50
CA ASP A 672 -89.62 -35.69 -78.91
C ASP A 672 -89.73 -36.98 -79.74
N LYS A 673 -89.45 -38.14 -79.13
CA LYS A 673 -89.67 -39.48 -79.73
C LYS A 673 -91.15 -39.86 -79.90
N LEU A 674 -92.06 -39.27 -79.13
CA LEU A 674 -93.50 -39.47 -79.28
C LEU A 674 -94.06 -38.61 -80.42
N VAL A 675 -93.62 -37.35 -80.53
CA VAL A 675 -94.01 -36.43 -81.61
C VAL A 675 -93.71 -37.03 -82.98
N LYS A 676 -92.47 -37.52 -83.18
CA LYS A 676 -92.03 -38.14 -84.45
C LYS A 676 -92.85 -39.37 -84.88
N ARG A 677 -93.51 -40.05 -83.94
CA ARG A 677 -94.43 -41.16 -84.27
C ARG A 677 -95.75 -40.64 -84.85
N LEU A 678 -96.34 -39.64 -84.21
CA LEU A 678 -97.60 -39.02 -84.65
C LEU A 678 -97.44 -38.35 -86.03
N GLU A 679 -96.27 -37.78 -86.31
CA GLU A 679 -95.91 -37.27 -87.64
C GLU A 679 -95.93 -38.38 -88.72
N SER A 680 -95.42 -39.58 -88.41
CA SER A 680 -95.44 -40.70 -89.36
C SER A 680 -96.84 -41.28 -89.64
N GLU A 681 -97.79 -41.20 -88.68
CA GLU A 681 -99.18 -41.62 -88.89
C GLU A 681 -99.96 -40.63 -89.78
N LYS A 682 -99.67 -39.32 -89.63
CA LYS A 682 -100.25 -38.24 -90.44
C LYS A 682 -99.95 -38.40 -91.93
N ASP A 683 -98.72 -38.76 -92.29
CA ASP A 683 -98.30 -38.90 -93.70
C ASP A 683 -98.92 -40.14 -94.37
N GLY A 684 -99.24 -41.20 -93.61
CA GLY A 684 -100.03 -42.33 -94.09
C GLY A 684 -101.42 -41.90 -94.57
N ILE A 685 -102.16 -41.18 -93.72
CA ILE A 685 -103.53 -40.69 -94.02
C ILE A 685 -103.55 -39.78 -95.27
N ASN A 686 -102.50 -38.99 -95.49
CA ASN A 686 -102.38 -38.12 -96.66
C ASN A 686 -102.30 -38.90 -97.99
N THR A 687 -101.84 -40.15 -97.94
CA THR A 687 -101.68 -41.01 -99.13
C THR A 687 -103.04 -41.54 -99.63
N ASP A 688 -103.90 -42.01 -98.73
CA ASP A 688 -105.26 -42.49 -99.07
C ASP A 688 -106.13 -41.37 -99.68
N LEU A 689 -105.93 -40.13 -99.22
CA LEU A 689 -106.66 -38.94 -99.65
C LEU A 689 -106.38 -38.55 -101.11
N ILE A 690 -105.31 -39.09 -101.72
CA ILE A 690 -105.01 -38.94 -103.15
C ILE A 690 -105.85 -39.92 -103.98
N HIS A 691 -106.05 -41.16 -103.52
CA HIS A 691 -106.79 -42.19 -104.28
C HIS A 691 -108.28 -41.84 -104.44
N ILE A 692 -108.89 -41.16 -103.46
CA ILE A 692 -110.29 -40.70 -103.51
C ILE A 692 -110.48 -39.55 -104.51
N ARG A 693 -109.40 -38.79 -104.83
CA ARG A 693 -109.47 -37.60 -105.67
C ARG A 693 -109.69 -37.91 -107.16
N VAL A 694 -109.29 -39.10 -107.61
CA VAL A 694 -109.38 -39.52 -109.03
C VAL A 694 -110.80 -39.93 -109.43
N THR A 695 -111.54 -40.62 -108.54
CA THR A 695 -112.91 -41.09 -108.84
C THR A 695 -113.94 -39.95 -108.90
N ASN A 696 -113.70 -38.83 -108.22
CA ASN A 696 -114.68 -37.74 -108.09
C ASN A 696 -114.88 -36.92 -109.39
N SER A 697 -113.92 -36.99 -110.34
CA SER A 697 -113.94 -36.19 -111.59
C SER A 697 -115.07 -36.54 -112.57
N LYS A 698 -115.91 -37.53 -112.28
CA LYS A 698 -117.11 -37.87 -113.09
C LYS A 698 -118.43 -37.32 -112.56
N VAL A 699 -118.48 -36.83 -111.31
CA VAL A 699 -119.73 -36.32 -110.69
C VAL A 699 -119.82 -34.79 -110.79
N GLN A 700 -118.69 -34.10 -110.94
CA GLN A 700 -118.61 -32.63 -111.07
C GLN A 700 -119.33 -32.05 -112.31
N LEU A 701 -119.73 -32.90 -113.28
CA LEU A 701 -120.18 -32.51 -114.63
C LEU A 701 -121.72 -32.44 -114.78
N GLU A 702 -122.48 -32.64 -113.70
CA GLU A 702 -123.95 -32.76 -113.74
C GLU A 702 -124.69 -31.73 -112.87
N TYR A 703 -123.96 -30.88 -112.14
CA TYR A 703 -124.53 -30.07 -111.05
C TYR A 703 -123.64 -28.87 -110.66
N GLU A 704 -123.08 -28.09 -111.57
CA GLU A 704 -123.80 -27.06 -112.35
C GLU A 704 -125.22 -26.60 -111.92
N LYS A 705 -125.60 -26.78 -110.63
CA LYS A 705 -126.46 -25.79 -109.93
C LYS A 705 -125.60 -24.59 -109.51
N MET A 706 -124.95 -24.01 -110.51
CA MET A 706 -123.90 -23.00 -110.47
C MET A 706 -124.42 -21.60 -110.11
N VAL A 707 -125.51 -21.52 -109.35
CA VAL A 707 -126.42 -20.37 -109.35
C VAL A 707 -126.79 -19.88 -107.94
N ASP A 708 -127.05 -20.77 -106.97
CA ASP A 708 -127.60 -20.34 -105.68
C ASP A 708 -126.53 -19.96 -104.63
N GLU A 709 -125.40 -20.67 -104.55
CA GLU A 709 -124.29 -20.27 -103.65
C GLU A 709 -123.56 -19.00 -104.10
N LYS A 710 -123.74 -18.59 -105.36
CA LYS A 710 -123.28 -17.30 -105.90
C LYS A 710 -123.76 -16.11 -105.04
N ASN A 711 -124.95 -16.23 -104.46
CA ASN A 711 -125.56 -15.17 -103.64
C ASN A 711 -125.00 -15.12 -102.20
N LYS A 712 -124.15 -16.08 -101.78
CA LYS A 712 -123.58 -16.14 -100.43
C LYS A 712 -122.14 -15.59 -100.38
N LEU A 713 -121.38 -15.74 -101.46
CA LEU A 713 -119.99 -15.26 -101.55
C LEU A 713 -119.86 -13.72 -101.66
N GLN A 714 -120.93 -13.00 -102.01
CA GLN A 714 -120.91 -11.52 -101.94
C GLN A 714 -120.81 -10.98 -100.50
N GLN A 715 -121.06 -11.80 -99.46
CA GLN A 715 -120.95 -11.38 -98.07
C GLN A 715 -119.52 -11.48 -97.50
N GLN A 716 -118.60 -12.22 -98.14
CA GLN A 716 -117.22 -12.44 -97.66
C GLN A 716 -116.18 -11.44 -98.24
N ILE A 717 -116.63 -10.43 -98.99
CA ILE A 717 -115.73 -9.41 -99.58
C ILE A 717 -115.61 -8.17 -98.68
N GLU A 718 -116.53 -7.97 -97.72
CA GLU A 718 -116.48 -6.82 -96.82
C GLU A 718 -115.46 -7.01 -95.68
N ASP A 719 -115.36 -8.22 -95.13
CA ASP A 719 -114.47 -8.55 -94.00
C ASP A 719 -112.97 -8.36 -94.34
N LEU A 720 -112.59 -8.52 -95.62
CA LEU A 720 -111.21 -8.34 -96.10
C LEU A 720 -110.76 -6.87 -96.27
N LYS A 721 -111.58 -5.90 -95.83
CA LYS A 721 -111.15 -4.49 -95.74
C LYS A 721 -110.38 -4.19 -94.45
N GLU A 722 -110.68 -4.86 -93.34
CA GLU A 722 -110.13 -4.50 -92.02
C GLU A 722 -108.63 -4.82 -91.89
N ASP A 723 -108.14 -5.89 -92.52
CA ASP A 723 -106.73 -6.27 -92.47
C ASP A 723 -105.82 -5.43 -93.36
N LYS A 724 -106.39 -4.50 -94.16
CA LYS A 724 -105.59 -3.53 -94.91
C LYS A 724 -104.97 -2.48 -94.01
N ASP A 725 -105.70 -2.00 -93.00
CA ASP A 725 -105.30 -0.81 -92.26
C ASP A 725 -104.26 -1.12 -91.17
N LYS A 726 -104.26 -2.35 -90.62
CA LYS A 726 -103.25 -2.88 -89.67
C LYS A 726 -101.83 -2.97 -90.26
N VAL A 727 -101.71 -3.04 -91.58
CA VAL A 727 -100.42 -3.03 -92.31
C VAL A 727 -99.85 -1.61 -92.44
N SER A 728 -100.64 -0.57 -92.15
CA SER A 728 -100.17 0.83 -92.13
C SER A 728 -99.32 1.12 -90.90
N GLU A 729 -99.82 0.76 -89.70
CA GLU A 729 -99.23 1.14 -88.41
C GLU A 729 -97.89 0.44 -88.15
N THR A 730 -97.82 -0.85 -88.50
CA THR A 730 -96.60 -1.67 -88.38
C THR A 730 -95.45 -1.13 -89.25
N LYS A 731 -95.76 -0.54 -90.41
CA LYS A 731 -94.76 0.09 -91.29
C LYS A 731 -94.17 1.38 -90.71
N THR A 732 -94.92 2.12 -89.89
CA THR A 732 -94.44 3.34 -89.23
C THR A 732 -93.52 3.04 -88.04
N SER A 733 -93.82 2.02 -87.22
CA SER A 733 -92.98 1.68 -86.05
C SER A 733 -91.55 1.29 -86.46
N ILE A 734 -91.42 0.44 -87.50
CA ILE A 734 -90.14 -0.07 -88.01
C ILE A 734 -89.25 1.04 -88.63
N LEU A 735 -89.84 2.19 -88.97
CA LEU A 735 -89.07 3.34 -89.46
C LEU A 735 -88.47 4.19 -88.33
N GLN A 736 -89.11 4.25 -87.15
CA GLN A 736 -88.59 5.00 -86.00
C GLN A 736 -87.43 4.25 -85.31
N GLU A 737 -87.62 2.96 -85.05
CA GLU A 737 -86.61 2.07 -84.45
C GLU A 737 -85.31 2.03 -85.29
N LYS A 738 -85.44 2.16 -86.62
CA LYS A 738 -84.32 2.29 -87.56
C LYS A 738 -83.56 3.61 -87.44
N GLU A 739 -84.21 4.73 -87.12
CA GLU A 739 -83.53 6.02 -86.92
C GLU A 739 -82.81 6.05 -85.56
N GLU A 740 -83.41 5.49 -84.51
CA GLU A 740 -82.80 5.40 -83.18
C GLU A 740 -81.50 4.57 -83.22
N LEU A 741 -81.51 3.38 -83.82
CA LEU A 741 -80.32 2.54 -84.01
C LEU A 741 -79.22 3.20 -84.87
N VAL A 742 -79.58 4.12 -85.77
CA VAL A 742 -78.59 4.92 -86.52
C VAL A 742 -77.96 5.99 -85.62
N THR A 743 -78.72 6.62 -84.72
CA THR A 743 -78.16 7.59 -83.76
C THR A 743 -77.26 6.95 -82.71
N GLU A 744 -77.59 5.74 -82.26
CA GLU A 744 -76.75 4.96 -81.34
C GLU A 744 -75.45 4.52 -82.02
N LYS A 745 -75.53 4.03 -83.27
CA LYS A 745 -74.36 3.69 -84.08
C LYS A 745 -73.42 4.88 -84.31
N THR A 746 -73.93 6.11 -84.46
CA THR A 746 -73.06 7.29 -84.58
C THR A 746 -72.35 7.64 -83.27
N LYS A 747 -73.01 7.56 -82.12
CA LYS A 747 -72.36 7.79 -80.81
C LYS A 747 -71.25 6.78 -80.55
N LEU A 748 -71.50 5.49 -80.82
CA LEU A 748 -70.50 4.43 -80.66
C LEU A 748 -69.28 4.62 -81.58
N VAL A 749 -69.40 5.35 -82.69
CA VAL A 749 -68.25 5.75 -83.51
C VAL A 749 -67.52 6.95 -82.89
N GLU A 750 -68.23 7.97 -82.41
CA GLU A 750 -67.63 9.13 -81.73
C GLU A 750 -66.85 8.74 -80.45
N ASP A 751 -67.39 7.79 -79.67
CA ASP A 751 -66.75 7.23 -78.48
C ASP A 751 -65.54 6.35 -78.83
N ASN A 752 -65.60 5.55 -79.90
CA ASN A 752 -64.46 4.75 -80.37
C ASN A 752 -63.34 5.66 -80.92
N ASP A 753 -63.68 6.73 -81.63
CA ASP A 753 -62.74 7.78 -82.03
C ASP A 753 -62.14 8.52 -80.82
N LYS A 754 -62.90 8.72 -79.74
CA LYS A 754 -62.42 9.31 -78.48
C LYS A 754 -61.42 8.38 -77.78
N VAL A 755 -61.75 7.10 -77.62
CA VAL A 755 -60.85 6.08 -77.06
C VAL A 755 -59.59 5.92 -77.91
N ASN A 756 -59.67 5.97 -79.24
CA ASN A 756 -58.48 5.93 -80.10
C ASN A 756 -57.59 7.18 -79.93
N ARG A 757 -58.16 8.37 -79.72
CA ARG A 757 -57.37 9.58 -79.39
C ARG A 757 -56.66 9.42 -78.04
N GLU A 758 -57.37 8.97 -77.01
CA GLU A 758 -56.83 8.75 -75.66
C GLU A 758 -55.76 7.62 -75.63
N LEU A 759 -55.90 6.60 -76.48
CA LEU A 759 -54.91 5.55 -76.70
C LEU A 759 -53.66 6.05 -77.42
N VAL A 760 -53.79 6.96 -78.39
CA VAL A 760 -52.66 7.59 -79.09
C VAL A 760 -51.90 8.52 -78.14
N GLU A 761 -52.59 9.33 -77.34
CA GLU A 761 -51.97 10.18 -76.32
C GLU A 761 -51.27 9.34 -75.23
N SER A 762 -51.88 8.23 -74.80
CA SER A 762 -51.25 7.29 -73.86
C SER A 762 -50.00 6.62 -74.44
N LYS A 763 -50.01 6.25 -75.73
CA LYS A 763 -48.82 5.69 -76.42
C LYS A 763 -47.70 6.72 -76.57
N ALA A 764 -48.03 7.98 -76.87
CA ALA A 764 -47.04 9.06 -76.90
C ALA A 764 -46.43 9.31 -75.51
N SER A 765 -47.25 9.30 -74.45
CA SER A 765 -46.81 9.42 -73.06
C SER A 765 -45.91 8.25 -72.61
N LEU A 766 -46.21 7.02 -73.05
CA LEU A 766 -45.34 5.85 -72.84
C LEU A 766 -43.99 6.03 -73.56
N GLN A 767 -43.98 6.34 -74.86
CA GLN A 767 -42.73 6.56 -75.60
C GLN A 767 -41.87 7.68 -74.99
N GLN A 768 -42.50 8.74 -74.46
CA GLN A 768 -41.78 9.81 -73.77
C GLN A 768 -41.16 9.35 -72.44
N LYS A 769 -41.83 8.45 -71.70
CA LYS A 769 -41.27 7.80 -70.49
C LYS A 769 -40.18 6.80 -70.82
N ASP A 770 -40.30 6.04 -71.90
CA ASP A 770 -39.27 5.08 -72.32
C ASP A 770 -37.95 5.79 -72.65
N ILE A 771 -38.00 6.91 -73.38
CA ILE A 771 -36.84 7.78 -73.62
C ILE A 771 -36.23 8.28 -72.30
N GLN A 772 -37.08 8.71 -71.36
CA GLN A 772 -36.64 9.23 -70.06
C GLN A 772 -36.03 8.14 -69.17
N ILE A 773 -36.50 6.89 -69.28
CA ILE A 773 -35.87 5.71 -68.66
C ILE A 773 -34.52 5.41 -69.31
N GLU A 774 -34.40 5.51 -70.63
CA GLU A 774 -33.13 5.28 -71.35
C GLU A 774 -32.06 6.34 -71.04
N GLU A 775 -32.47 7.59 -70.79
CA GLU A 775 -31.59 8.66 -70.28
C GLU A 775 -31.14 8.38 -68.84
N LEU A 776 -32.09 8.04 -67.94
CA LEU A 776 -31.76 7.69 -66.55
C LEU A 776 -30.88 6.44 -66.44
N GLN A 777 -31.05 5.44 -67.31
CA GLN A 777 -30.17 4.27 -67.37
C GLN A 777 -28.72 4.65 -67.77
N LYS A 778 -28.55 5.58 -68.72
CA LYS A 778 -27.22 6.10 -69.09
C LYS A 778 -26.57 6.90 -67.96
N GLU A 779 -27.37 7.67 -67.20
CA GLU A 779 -26.86 8.40 -66.04
C GLU A 779 -26.53 7.47 -64.85
N VAL A 780 -27.30 6.40 -64.64
CA VAL A 780 -26.98 5.34 -63.65
C VAL A 780 -25.70 4.58 -64.01
N GLU A 781 -25.52 4.14 -65.26
CA GLU A 781 -24.27 3.46 -65.65
C GLU A 781 -23.06 4.41 -65.60
N LYS A 782 -23.24 5.72 -65.88
CA LYS A 782 -22.20 6.73 -65.66
C LYS A 782 -21.87 6.92 -64.18
N MET A 783 -22.87 6.99 -63.31
CA MET A 783 -22.67 7.07 -61.85
C MET A 783 -21.95 5.83 -61.32
N LYS A 784 -22.28 4.66 -61.86
CA LYS A 784 -21.69 3.35 -61.52
C LYS A 784 -20.23 3.23 -61.93
N THR A 785 -19.84 3.68 -63.13
CA THR A 785 -18.42 3.78 -63.50
C THR A 785 -17.69 4.82 -62.64
N GLU A 786 -18.30 5.97 -62.40
CA GLU A 786 -17.76 6.99 -61.50
C GLU A 786 -17.65 6.54 -60.02
N VAL A 787 -18.39 5.52 -59.58
CA VAL A 787 -18.23 4.88 -58.27
C VAL A 787 -17.10 3.86 -58.31
N ASN A 788 -17.09 2.96 -59.30
CA ASN A 788 -16.05 1.95 -59.47
C ASN A 788 -14.64 2.58 -59.55
N ASP A 789 -14.47 3.65 -60.33
CA ASP A 789 -13.20 4.39 -60.43
C ASP A 789 -12.77 5.01 -59.08
N LYS A 790 -13.73 5.42 -58.25
CA LYS A 790 -13.48 5.97 -56.90
C LYS A 790 -13.18 4.86 -55.89
N GLU A 791 -13.80 3.70 -56.00
CA GLU A 791 -13.50 2.52 -55.18
C GLU A 791 -12.10 1.95 -55.50
N GLU A 792 -11.73 1.87 -56.78
CA GLU A 792 -10.39 1.41 -57.19
C GLU A 792 -9.30 2.40 -56.74
N ALA A 793 -9.54 3.72 -56.86
CA ALA A 793 -8.64 4.75 -56.33
C ALA A 793 -8.57 4.76 -54.79
N MET A 794 -9.67 4.50 -54.09
CA MET A 794 -9.69 4.32 -52.62
C MET A 794 -8.90 3.08 -52.20
N SER A 795 -9.06 1.97 -52.93
CA SER A 795 -8.36 0.70 -52.69
C SER A 795 -6.85 0.85 -52.84
N GLN A 796 -6.38 1.42 -53.98
CA GLN A 796 -4.96 1.70 -54.21
C GLN A 796 -4.36 2.63 -53.14
N LYS A 797 -5.12 3.65 -52.71
CA LYS A 797 -4.69 4.58 -51.65
C LYS A 797 -4.62 3.93 -50.27
N SER A 798 -5.58 3.07 -49.94
CA SER A 798 -5.55 2.26 -48.71
C SER A 798 -4.34 1.32 -48.71
N GLN A 799 -4.08 0.65 -49.85
CA GLN A 799 -2.96 -0.26 -50.02
C GLN A 799 -1.60 0.44 -49.88
N SER A 800 -1.44 1.65 -50.43
CA SER A 800 -0.19 2.42 -50.25
C SER A 800 0.01 2.91 -48.82
N GLN A 801 -1.06 3.36 -48.14
CA GLN A 801 -0.98 3.73 -46.71
C GLN A 801 -0.66 2.53 -45.82
N SER A 802 -1.16 1.35 -46.14
CA SER A 802 -0.82 0.09 -45.45
C SER A 802 0.66 -0.26 -45.63
N GLN A 803 1.22 -0.13 -46.85
CA GLN A 803 2.64 -0.35 -47.10
C GLN A 803 3.56 0.66 -46.40
N ASP A 804 3.20 1.94 -46.35
CA ASP A 804 3.95 2.96 -45.60
C ASP A 804 3.94 2.69 -44.08
N LEU A 805 2.78 2.29 -43.53
CA LEU A 805 2.67 1.90 -42.11
C LEU A 805 3.48 0.64 -41.79
N GLN A 806 3.40 -0.40 -42.62
CA GLN A 806 4.24 -1.60 -42.49
C GLN A 806 5.72 -1.24 -42.51
N THR A 807 6.13 -0.35 -43.42
CA THR A 807 7.52 0.13 -43.53
C THR A 807 7.95 0.98 -42.32
N GLN A 808 7.03 1.68 -41.65
CA GLN A 808 7.31 2.35 -40.36
C GLN A 808 7.41 1.34 -39.20
N ILE A 809 6.57 0.31 -39.18
CA ILE A 809 6.59 -0.75 -38.16
C ILE A 809 7.93 -1.50 -38.22
N GLU A 810 8.37 -1.92 -39.40
CA GLU A 810 9.66 -2.62 -39.59
C GLU A 810 10.87 -1.76 -39.15
N LYS A 811 10.87 -0.47 -39.48
CA LYS A 811 11.91 0.48 -39.00
C LYS A 811 11.88 0.66 -37.49
N SER A 812 10.69 0.64 -36.88
CA SER A 812 10.51 0.75 -35.43
C SER A 812 10.99 -0.52 -34.72
N GLN A 813 10.63 -1.70 -35.24
CA GLN A 813 11.09 -3.00 -34.74
C GLN A 813 12.61 -3.16 -34.86
N ALA A 814 13.21 -2.74 -35.97
CA ALA A 814 14.67 -2.73 -36.14
C ALA A 814 15.36 -1.87 -35.07
N ARG A 815 14.83 -0.68 -34.78
CA ARG A 815 15.38 0.23 -33.76
C ARG A 815 15.15 -0.26 -32.33
N ILE A 816 14.02 -0.92 -32.05
CA ILE A 816 13.80 -1.61 -30.76
C ILE A 816 14.86 -2.70 -30.57
N LYS A 817 15.14 -3.50 -31.60
CA LYS A 817 16.15 -4.57 -31.55
C LYS A 817 17.59 -4.06 -31.40
N GLU A 818 17.89 -2.89 -31.94
CA GLU A 818 19.17 -2.19 -31.72
C GLU A 818 19.30 -1.70 -30.26
N LEU A 819 18.24 -1.08 -29.71
CA LEU A 819 18.20 -0.63 -28.32
C LEU A 819 18.27 -1.79 -27.31
N ASP A 820 17.60 -2.92 -27.59
CA ASP A 820 17.66 -4.12 -26.75
C ASP A 820 19.08 -4.73 -26.75
N GLY A 821 19.76 -4.78 -27.91
CA GLY A 821 21.16 -5.18 -27.99
C GLY A 821 22.11 -4.26 -27.19
N MET A 822 21.86 -2.95 -27.19
CA MET A 822 22.58 -2.01 -26.33
C MET A 822 22.30 -2.28 -24.84
N LEU A 823 21.04 -2.47 -24.47
CA LEU A 823 20.62 -2.74 -23.09
C LEU A 823 21.23 -4.04 -22.54
N GLN A 824 21.21 -5.13 -23.32
CA GLN A 824 21.87 -6.39 -22.95
C GLN A 824 23.39 -6.22 -22.76
N SER A 825 24.04 -5.37 -23.56
CA SER A 825 25.48 -5.07 -23.40
C SER A 825 25.76 -4.30 -22.10
N GLU A 826 24.86 -3.41 -21.68
CA GLU A 826 24.97 -2.61 -20.46
C GLU A 826 24.66 -3.45 -19.21
N ILE A 827 23.63 -4.32 -19.26
CA ILE A 827 23.37 -5.33 -18.22
C ILE A 827 24.59 -6.24 -18.04
N SER A 828 25.16 -6.73 -19.16
CA SER A 828 26.39 -7.55 -19.17
C SER A 828 27.63 -6.80 -18.64
N ARG A 829 27.61 -5.47 -18.62
CA ARG A 829 28.65 -4.62 -17.99
C ARG A 829 28.38 -4.45 -16.50
N GLY A 830 27.13 -4.17 -16.14
CA GLY A 830 26.64 -4.12 -14.75
C GLY A 830 26.98 -5.38 -13.98
N GLU A 831 26.59 -6.56 -14.48
CA GLU A 831 26.90 -7.86 -13.85
C GLU A 831 28.39 -8.06 -13.55
N LYS A 832 29.27 -7.64 -14.47
CA LYS A 832 30.73 -7.77 -14.28
C LYS A 832 31.21 -6.84 -13.16
N THR A 833 30.68 -5.62 -13.09
CA THR A 833 31.00 -4.70 -11.99
C THR A 833 30.45 -5.19 -10.65
N VAL A 834 29.25 -5.78 -10.62
CA VAL A 834 28.68 -6.41 -9.42
C VAL A 834 29.57 -7.57 -8.95
N LYS A 835 29.91 -8.52 -9.83
CA LYS A 835 30.79 -9.67 -9.51
C LYS A 835 32.18 -9.25 -9.02
N GLU A 836 32.72 -8.12 -9.50
CA GLU A 836 33.98 -7.58 -8.99
C GLU A 836 33.84 -6.84 -7.64
N LEU A 837 32.69 -6.21 -7.37
CA LEU A 837 32.36 -5.61 -6.08
C LEU A 837 32.08 -6.68 -5.01
N GLU A 838 31.32 -7.74 -5.34
CA GLU A 838 31.10 -8.91 -4.49
C GLU A 838 32.43 -9.55 -4.08
N LYS A 839 33.35 -9.73 -5.03
CA LYS A 839 34.70 -10.26 -4.73
C LYS A 839 35.51 -9.35 -3.81
N LYS A 840 35.40 -8.02 -3.96
CA LYS A 840 36.07 -7.05 -3.07
C LYS A 840 35.45 -7.04 -1.67
N LEU A 841 34.13 -7.12 -1.58
CA LEU A 841 33.39 -7.22 -0.31
C LEU A 841 33.79 -8.49 0.45
N LEU A 842 33.77 -9.65 -0.20
CA LEU A 842 34.18 -10.93 0.39
C LEU A 842 35.63 -10.89 0.90
N MET A 843 36.53 -10.23 0.17
CA MET A 843 37.92 -10.05 0.60
C MET A 843 38.04 -9.11 1.81
N GLN A 844 37.26 -8.03 1.87
CA GLN A 844 37.17 -7.17 3.05
C GLN A 844 36.56 -7.88 4.25
N THR A 845 35.55 -8.73 4.06
CA THR A 845 34.98 -9.57 5.14
C THR A 845 36.06 -10.51 5.70
N SER A 846 36.83 -11.18 4.84
CA SER A 846 37.95 -12.03 5.29
C SER A 846 39.01 -11.24 6.06
N GLU A 847 39.31 -10.00 5.67
CA GLU A 847 40.20 -9.12 6.42
C GLU A 847 39.61 -8.66 7.76
N THR A 848 38.30 -8.41 7.86
CA THR A 848 37.67 -8.05 9.14
C THR A 848 37.58 -9.24 10.07
N ASP A 849 37.31 -10.45 9.56
CA ASP A 849 37.27 -11.67 10.35
C ASP A 849 38.67 -12.00 10.92
N GLN A 850 39.72 -11.82 10.12
CA GLN A 850 41.10 -11.97 10.62
C GLN A 850 41.44 -10.96 11.73
N LYS A 851 41.02 -9.69 11.58
CA LYS A 851 41.22 -8.65 12.60
C LYS A 851 40.37 -8.90 13.86
N TYR A 852 39.16 -9.44 13.71
CA TYR A 852 38.29 -9.84 14.82
C TYR A 852 38.92 -10.99 15.63
N ASN A 853 39.36 -12.06 14.95
CA ASN A 853 40.03 -13.19 15.60
C ASN A 853 41.35 -12.77 16.30
N GLN A 854 42.10 -11.82 15.74
CA GLN A 854 43.28 -11.24 16.39
C GLN A 854 42.91 -10.42 17.64
N LEU A 855 41.83 -9.63 17.57
CA LEU A 855 41.35 -8.84 18.69
C LEU A 855 40.81 -9.73 19.83
N GLU A 856 40.10 -10.81 19.51
CA GLU A 856 39.58 -11.78 20.49
C GLU A 856 40.72 -12.57 21.17
N ALA A 857 41.79 -12.91 20.43
CA ALA A 857 43.00 -13.47 21.01
C ALA A 857 43.70 -12.49 21.99
N LEU A 858 43.81 -11.21 21.62
CA LEU A 858 44.38 -10.16 22.50
C LEU A 858 43.49 -9.89 23.72
N PHE A 859 42.16 -9.91 23.59
CA PHE A 859 41.27 -9.81 24.74
C PHE A 859 41.50 -10.96 25.73
N LYS A 860 41.64 -12.19 25.23
CA LYS A 860 41.92 -13.34 26.08
C LYS A 860 43.27 -13.24 26.78
N GLU A 861 44.33 -12.81 26.07
CA GLU A 861 45.65 -12.58 26.67
C GLU A 861 45.57 -11.53 27.80
N VAL A 862 44.79 -10.46 27.63
CA VAL A 862 44.52 -9.45 28.67
C VAL A 862 43.67 -10.00 29.83
N GLU A 863 42.76 -10.96 29.60
CA GLU A 863 42.04 -11.64 30.69
C GLU A 863 42.95 -12.58 31.49
N ASP A 864 43.83 -13.34 30.83
CA ASP A 864 44.83 -14.21 31.46
C ASP A 864 45.86 -13.35 32.26
N GLU A 865 46.28 -12.18 31.74
CA GLU A 865 47.08 -11.19 32.50
C GLU A 865 46.32 -10.59 33.69
N ARG A 866 45.04 -10.25 33.53
CA ARG A 866 44.19 -9.73 34.62
C ARG A 866 44.09 -10.75 35.76
N ASP A 867 43.82 -12.01 35.44
CA ASP A 867 43.55 -13.03 36.44
C ASP A 867 44.83 -13.54 37.12
N THR A 868 45.97 -13.52 36.43
CA THR A 868 47.29 -13.73 37.06
C THR A 868 47.69 -12.56 37.97
N MET A 869 47.48 -11.30 37.55
CA MET A 869 47.67 -10.11 38.40
C MET A 869 46.75 -10.14 39.64
N LYS A 870 45.51 -10.59 39.48
CA LYS A 870 44.56 -10.76 40.59
C LYS A 870 45.03 -11.82 41.58
N ALA A 871 45.46 -13.00 41.11
CA ALA A 871 46.02 -14.04 41.97
C ALA A 871 47.29 -13.56 42.71
N GLN A 872 48.13 -12.76 42.05
CA GLN A 872 49.33 -12.15 42.65
C GLN A 872 48.98 -11.11 43.72
N LEU A 873 47.91 -10.33 43.54
CA LEU A 873 47.37 -9.41 44.54
C LEU A 873 46.74 -10.15 45.73
N GLU A 874 45.99 -11.22 45.50
CA GLU A 874 45.42 -12.07 46.55
C GLU A 874 46.51 -12.74 47.39
N PHE A 875 47.59 -13.23 46.77
CA PHE A 875 48.78 -13.71 47.47
C PHE A 875 49.49 -12.60 48.27
N SER A 876 49.64 -11.39 47.70
CA SER A 876 50.22 -10.24 48.41
C SER A 876 49.41 -9.84 49.64
N ASN A 877 48.07 -9.91 49.57
CA ASN A 877 47.19 -9.65 50.69
C ASN A 877 47.33 -10.72 51.79
N LEU A 878 47.39 -12.02 51.43
CA LEU A 878 47.67 -13.11 52.38
C LEU A 878 49.02 -12.93 53.10
N VAL A 879 50.07 -12.54 52.38
CA VAL A 879 51.38 -12.25 52.96
C VAL A 879 51.34 -11.01 53.88
N ALA A 880 50.52 -10.00 53.57
CA ALA A 880 50.32 -8.84 54.43
C ALA A 880 49.53 -9.17 55.71
N GLU A 881 48.50 -10.01 55.61
CA GLU A 881 47.68 -10.49 56.74
C GLU A 881 48.53 -11.33 57.72
N GLU A 882 49.28 -12.31 57.21
CA GLU A 882 50.15 -13.15 58.06
C GLU A 882 51.35 -12.37 58.61
N ARG A 883 51.91 -11.42 57.85
CA ARG A 883 52.90 -10.47 58.41
C ARG A 883 52.28 -9.67 59.57
N ARG A 884 51.08 -9.14 59.41
CA ARG A 884 50.40 -8.38 60.47
C ARG A 884 50.18 -9.26 61.71
N ARG A 885 49.76 -10.51 61.53
CA ARG A 885 49.60 -11.49 62.62
C ARG A 885 50.91 -11.74 63.37
N LEU A 886 52.02 -11.88 62.66
CA LEU A 886 53.36 -11.98 63.25
C LEU A 886 53.79 -10.69 63.96
N GLU A 887 53.46 -9.52 63.41
CA GLU A 887 53.72 -8.21 64.03
C GLU A 887 52.94 -8.06 65.36
N GLU A 888 51.69 -8.51 65.41
CA GLU A 888 50.85 -8.56 66.63
C GLU A 888 51.38 -9.57 67.67
N GLN A 889 51.81 -10.77 67.24
CA GLN A 889 52.45 -11.76 68.12
C GLN A 889 53.78 -11.23 68.71
N ASN A 890 54.63 -10.60 67.91
CA ASN A 890 55.87 -9.97 68.39
C ASN A 890 55.59 -8.84 69.37
N MET A 891 54.53 -8.04 69.17
CA MET A 891 54.11 -7.02 70.14
C MET A 891 53.69 -7.64 71.48
N GLN A 892 52.94 -8.76 71.46
CA GLN A 892 52.55 -9.49 72.68
C GLN A 892 53.78 -10.05 73.40
N LEU A 893 54.69 -10.73 72.68
CA LEU A 893 55.91 -11.29 73.24
C LEU A 893 56.82 -10.21 73.86
N ASN A 894 56.96 -9.06 73.21
CA ASN A 894 57.70 -7.92 73.75
C ASN A 894 57.07 -7.36 75.04
N GLN A 895 55.73 -7.30 75.12
CA GLN A 895 55.05 -6.91 76.37
C GLN A 895 55.19 -7.95 77.49
N GLU A 896 55.42 -9.23 77.17
CA GLU A 896 55.74 -10.25 78.19
C GLU A 896 57.20 -10.16 78.65
N MET A 897 58.15 -9.90 77.74
CA MET A 897 59.54 -9.59 78.10
C MET A 897 59.63 -8.34 78.97
N GLU A 898 58.95 -7.25 78.63
CA GLU A 898 58.97 -6.02 79.45
C GLU A 898 58.41 -6.28 80.87
N LYS A 899 57.37 -7.11 81.02
CA LYS A 899 56.84 -7.53 82.34
C LYS A 899 57.82 -8.39 83.12
N THR A 900 58.53 -9.33 82.49
CA THR A 900 59.52 -10.17 83.19
C THR A 900 60.77 -9.37 83.55
N GLU A 901 61.25 -8.48 82.68
CA GLU A 901 62.30 -7.52 83.01
C GLU A 901 61.91 -6.61 84.18
N GLU A 902 60.69 -6.06 84.20
CA GLU A 902 60.24 -5.22 85.32
C GLU A 902 60.11 -6.04 86.63
N SER A 903 59.72 -7.31 86.54
CA SER A 903 59.68 -8.25 87.68
C SER A 903 61.07 -8.52 88.23
N HIS A 904 62.02 -8.94 87.39
CA HIS A 904 63.42 -9.15 87.78
C HIS A 904 64.06 -7.86 88.29
N ARG A 905 63.71 -6.71 87.73
CA ARG A 905 64.19 -5.41 88.21
C ARG A 905 63.69 -5.12 89.62
N LYS A 906 62.41 -5.40 89.94
CA LYS A 906 61.85 -5.30 91.31
C LYS A 906 62.52 -6.29 92.27
N GLU A 907 62.82 -7.50 91.80
CA GLU A 907 63.54 -8.52 92.57
C GLU A 907 64.98 -8.10 92.91
N ILE A 908 65.75 -7.62 91.92
CA ILE A 908 67.09 -7.03 92.11
C ILE A 908 67.03 -5.85 93.10
N ASP A 909 66.04 -4.96 92.95
CA ASP A 909 65.81 -3.84 93.86
C ASP A 909 65.50 -4.29 95.30
N SER A 910 64.98 -5.50 95.50
CA SER A 910 64.75 -6.10 96.82
C SER A 910 66.02 -6.72 97.40
N LEU A 911 66.81 -7.41 96.56
CA LEU A 911 68.08 -8.03 96.91
C LEU A 911 69.16 -7.00 97.25
N GLU A 912 69.18 -5.86 96.56
CA GLU A 912 70.08 -4.74 96.88
C GLU A 912 69.69 -4.11 98.25
N LYS A 913 68.40 -4.04 98.58
CA LYS A 913 67.92 -3.56 99.90
C LYS A 913 68.30 -4.52 101.03
N THR A 914 68.15 -5.84 100.86
CA THR A 914 68.56 -6.83 101.88
C THR A 914 70.08 -6.87 102.05
N LYS A 915 70.84 -6.83 100.94
CA LYS A 915 72.31 -6.65 100.91
C LYS A 915 72.77 -5.41 101.68
N ILE A 916 72.14 -4.26 101.49
CA ILE A 916 72.43 -3.03 102.26
C ILE A 916 72.09 -3.20 103.75
N SER A 917 71.02 -3.92 104.10
CA SER A 917 70.68 -4.22 105.50
C SER A 917 71.74 -5.11 106.16
N LEU A 918 72.11 -6.21 105.51
CA LEU A 918 73.16 -7.13 105.97
C LEU A 918 74.53 -6.45 106.07
N GLN A 919 74.85 -5.51 105.16
CA GLN A 919 76.08 -4.70 105.26
C GLN A 919 76.09 -3.78 106.49
N LYS A 920 74.95 -3.19 106.86
CA LYS A 920 74.82 -2.41 108.11
C LYS A 920 74.95 -3.31 109.34
N GLU A 921 74.36 -4.49 109.31
CA GLU A 921 74.43 -5.46 110.41
C GLU A 921 75.86 -6.00 110.60
N VAL A 922 76.56 -6.33 109.51
CA VAL A 922 78.01 -6.66 109.54
C VAL A 922 78.86 -5.48 110.03
N ALA A 923 78.49 -4.23 109.73
CA ALA A 923 79.18 -3.06 110.28
C ALA A 923 78.94 -2.89 111.79
N ASN A 924 77.71 -3.14 112.27
CA ASN A 924 77.39 -3.14 113.69
C ASN A 924 78.16 -4.25 114.44
N LEU A 925 78.14 -5.48 113.94
CA LEU A 925 78.88 -6.62 114.50
C LEU A 925 80.39 -6.38 114.50
N LYS A 926 80.95 -5.64 113.52
CA LYS A 926 82.35 -5.19 113.54
C LYS A 926 82.63 -4.15 114.62
N ASN A 927 81.72 -3.20 114.86
CA ASN A 927 81.85 -2.23 115.94
C ASN A 927 81.71 -2.88 117.34
N GLU A 928 80.87 -3.91 117.44
CA GLU A 928 80.70 -4.72 118.64
C GLU A 928 81.92 -5.60 118.90
N ASN A 929 82.46 -6.31 117.91
CA ASN A 929 83.75 -7.00 118.02
C ASN A 929 84.90 -6.04 118.38
N ALA A 930 84.98 -4.86 117.76
CA ALA A 930 85.97 -3.83 118.12
C ALA A 930 85.74 -3.21 119.53
N SER A 931 84.63 -3.53 120.18
CA SER A 931 84.36 -3.23 121.59
C SER A 931 84.69 -4.43 122.49
N LEU A 932 84.37 -5.65 122.06
CA LEU A 932 84.81 -6.89 122.71
C LEU A 932 86.34 -7.02 122.75
N ASP A 933 87.07 -6.61 121.70
CA ASP A 933 88.53 -6.60 121.71
C ASP A 933 89.12 -5.58 122.70
N LYS A 934 88.42 -4.45 122.95
CA LYS A 934 88.78 -3.51 124.03
C LYS A 934 88.52 -4.13 125.41
N PHE A 935 87.39 -4.82 125.58
CA PHE A 935 87.13 -5.59 126.80
C PHE A 935 88.17 -6.68 127.00
N ARG A 936 88.56 -7.43 125.96
CA ARG A 936 89.64 -8.41 126.02
C ARG A 936 90.98 -7.78 126.40
N HIS A 937 91.37 -6.64 125.82
CA HIS A 937 92.57 -5.92 126.25
C HIS A 937 92.49 -5.44 127.71
N SER A 938 91.29 -5.05 128.19
CA SER A 938 91.08 -4.73 129.61
C SER A 938 91.21 -5.97 130.50
N THR A 939 90.65 -7.11 130.10
CA THR A 939 90.77 -8.39 130.80
C THR A 939 92.21 -8.89 130.80
N GLU A 940 92.93 -8.85 129.67
CA GLU A 940 94.35 -9.23 129.58
C GLU A 940 95.25 -8.33 130.45
N ASN A 941 94.88 -7.07 130.66
CA ASN A 941 95.58 -6.20 131.61
C ASN A 941 95.20 -6.52 133.07
N GLN A 942 93.92 -6.78 133.36
CA GLN A 942 93.49 -7.27 134.68
C GLN A 942 94.05 -8.66 135.01
N GLU A 943 94.30 -9.52 134.03
CA GLU A 943 94.96 -10.82 134.20
C GLU A 943 96.46 -10.65 134.48
N LYS A 944 97.15 -9.71 133.83
CA LYS A 944 98.52 -9.32 134.20
C LYS A 944 98.58 -8.76 135.61
N GLU A 945 97.68 -7.85 135.96
CA GLU A 945 97.61 -7.24 137.29
C GLU A 945 97.28 -8.28 138.38
N ASN A 946 96.33 -9.19 138.12
CA ASN A 946 96.07 -10.35 138.99
C ASN A 946 97.25 -11.33 139.06
N LYS A 947 98.02 -11.50 137.98
CA LYS A 947 99.22 -12.35 137.95
C LYS A 947 100.38 -11.74 138.74
N ASP A 948 100.55 -10.43 138.68
CA ASP A 948 101.54 -9.70 139.47
C ASP A 948 101.13 -9.63 140.95
N LEU A 949 99.84 -9.44 141.24
CA LEU A 949 99.27 -9.60 142.59
C LEU A 949 99.41 -11.03 143.11
N MET A 950 99.20 -12.06 142.27
CA MET A 950 99.49 -13.46 142.62
C MET A 950 100.98 -13.70 142.85
N SER A 951 101.87 -13.00 142.13
CA SER A 951 103.32 -13.06 142.36
C SER A 951 103.70 -12.43 143.70
N GLN A 952 103.08 -11.29 144.06
CA GLN A 952 103.21 -10.65 145.38
C GLN A 952 102.63 -11.53 146.50
N ILE A 953 101.44 -12.11 146.31
CA ILE A 953 100.82 -13.04 147.27
C ILE A 953 101.69 -14.29 147.45
N ASN A 954 102.25 -14.86 146.38
CA ASN A 954 103.16 -16.00 146.51
C ASN A 954 104.49 -15.62 147.16
N SER A 955 105.02 -14.40 146.91
CA SER A 955 106.20 -13.88 147.60
C SER A 955 105.96 -13.71 149.11
N LEU A 956 104.82 -13.13 149.50
CA LEU A 956 104.38 -13.00 150.90
C LEU A 956 104.10 -14.36 151.54
N LYS A 957 103.54 -15.32 150.80
CA LYS A 957 103.29 -16.69 151.24
C LYS A 957 104.60 -17.47 151.45
N SER A 958 105.60 -17.28 150.59
CA SER A 958 106.97 -17.78 150.78
C SER A 958 107.69 -17.14 151.98
N GLN A 959 107.28 -15.95 152.43
CA GLN A 959 107.75 -15.35 153.68
C GLN A 959 106.98 -15.84 154.94
N LEU A 960 105.85 -16.52 154.77
CA LEU A 960 104.95 -16.95 155.86
C LEU A 960 104.89 -18.47 156.11
N GLN A 961 105.55 -19.30 155.29
CA GLN A 961 105.58 -20.76 155.47
C GLN A 961 106.98 -21.30 155.78
N ALA A 962 107.56 -20.83 156.88
CA ALA A 962 108.83 -21.31 157.44
C ALA A 962 108.67 -22.07 158.78
N GLN A 963 107.52 -22.72 159.01
CA GLN A 963 107.37 -23.67 160.14
C GLN A 963 106.33 -24.80 159.89
N GLU A 964 106.85 -26.03 159.90
CA GLU A 964 106.28 -27.34 160.31
C GLU A 964 104.92 -27.93 159.79
N VAL A 965 105.04 -28.90 158.87
CA VAL A 965 104.54 -30.32 158.91
C VAL A 965 103.03 -30.68 159.08
N ASN A 966 102.45 -31.38 158.06
CA ASN A 966 101.72 -32.70 158.06
C ASN A 966 100.36 -32.90 157.31
N SER A 967 100.33 -33.90 156.39
CA SER A 967 99.31 -34.93 156.04
C SER A 967 97.80 -34.69 155.70
N ASN A 968 97.40 -35.24 154.51
CA ASN A 968 96.10 -35.88 154.10
C ASN A 968 94.78 -35.05 154.07
N THR A 969 93.68 -35.36 153.33
CA THR A 969 93.18 -36.58 152.61
C THR A 969 92.07 -36.25 151.54
N ILE A 970 91.75 -37.16 150.58
CA ILE A 970 90.48 -37.30 149.76
C ILE A 970 90.13 -36.17 148.73
N GLY A 971 89.50 -36.40 147.55
CA GLY A 971 89.21 -37.63 146.76
C GLY A 971 87.93 -37.60 145.85
N LEU A 972 87.99 -38.23 144.66
CA LEU A 972 86.88 -38.65 143.73
C LEU A 972 86.00 -37.53 143.10
N SER A 973 85.21 -37.70 142.03
CA SER A 973 84.64 -38.86 141.26
C SER A 973 84.44 -38.42 139.76
N ALA A 974 84.19 -39.17 138.67
CA ALA A 974 83.51 -40.47 138.36
C ALA A 974 81.97 -40.44 138.56
N ASN A 975 81.06 -40.90 137.69
CA ASN A 975 81.02 -41.64 136.39
C ASN A 975 79.64 -41.33 135.70
N GLU A 976 79.12 -41.80 134.54
CA GLU A 976 79.43 -42.62 133.33
C GLU A 976 78.45 -42.11 132.20
N ILE A 977 78.36 -42.47 130.89
CA ILE A 977 78.44 -43.68 130.02
C ILE A 977 77.16 -44.57 129.95
N GLU A 978 76.27 -44.29 128.97
CA GLU A 978 75.24 -45.17 128.35
C GLU A 978 74.86 -44.62 126.94
N ASP A 979 74.29 -45.39 126.01
CA ASP A 979 74.83 -46.62 125.47
C ASP A 979 74.41 -46.80 123.99
N LYS A 980 75.24 -47.56 123.30
CA LYS A 980 75.32 -48.09 121.94
C LYS A 980 74.03 -48.68 121.32
N GLN A 981 72.90 -47.97 121.33
CA GLN A 981 71.64 -48.38 120.67
C GLN A 981 71.05 -47.34 119.70
N THR A 982 71.54 -46.09 119.72
CA THR A 982 71.07 -45.01 118.84
C THR A 982 71.70 -44.98 117.45
N ILE A 983 72.80 -45.72 117.21
CA ILE A 983 73.55 -45.66 115.95
C ILE A 983 72.90 -46.53 114.86
N ASP A 984 72.37 -47.71 115.19
CA ASP A 984 71.75 -48.58 114.19
C ASP A 984 70.46 -47.98 113.61
N GLY A 985 69.66 -47.28 114.43
CA GLY A 985 68.52 -46.50 113.96
C GLY A 985 68.91 -45.29 113.07
N GLN A 986 70.13 -44.76 113.22
CA GLN A 986 70.67 -43.74 112.30
C GLN A 986 71.14 -44.35 110.97
N VAL A 987 71.55 -45.63 110.96
CA VAL A 987 71.84 -46.37 109.71
C VAL A 987 70.56 -46.73 108.97
N GLU A 988 69.48 -47.13 109.66
CA GLU A 988 68.16 -47.30 109.02
C GLU A 988 67.60 -45.97 108.48
N PHE A 989 67.75 -44.87 109.22
CA PHE A 989 67.39 -43.54 108.72
C PHE A 989 68.19 -43.13 107.49
N LEU A 990 69.51 -43.39 107.46
CA LEU A 990 70.34 -43.12 106.28
C LEU A 990 69.99 -44.03 105.10
N ASN A 991 69.66 -45.31 105.31
CA ASN A 991 69.17 -46.19 104.25
C ASN A 991 67.81 -45.73 103.70
N SER A 992 66.90 -45.26 104.56
CA SER A 992 65.65 -44.61 104.17
C SER A 992 65.90 -43.36 103.31
N VAL A 993 66.80 -42.47 103.75
CA VAL A 993 67.19 -41.25 103.01
C VAL A 993 67.90 -41.58 101.69
N ILE A 994 68.71 -42.64 101.62
CA ILE A 994 69.35 -43.10 100.37
C ILE A 994 68.32 -43.68 99.40
N VAL A 995 67.35 -44.46 99.88
CA VAL A 995 66.23 -44.95 99.07
C VAL A 995 65.38 -43.78 98.57
N ASP A 996 65.08 -42.78 99.40
CA ASP A 996 64.34 -41.58 98.99
C ASP A 996 65.14 -40.67 98.04
N LEU A 997 66.48 -40.61 98.14
CA LEU A 997 67.32 -39.92 97.16
C LEU A 997 67.40 -40.69 95.84
N GLN A 998 67.52 -42.01 95.87
CA GLN A 998 67.52 -42.85 94.67
C GLN A 998 66.15 -42.82 93.98
N LYS A 999 65.07 -42.81 94.75
CA LYS A 999 63.71 -42.61 94.27
C LYS A 999 63.52 -41.21 93.68
N LYS A 1000 63.95 -40.13 94.37
CA LYS A 1000 63.91 -38.77 93.81
C LYS A 1000 64.78 -38.59 92.57
N ASN A 1001 65.93 -39.27 92.47
CA ASN A 1001 66.73 -39.29 91.25
C ASN A 1001 66.09 -40.11 90.13
N GLY A 1002 65.35 -41.18 90.47
CA GLY A 1002 64.48 -41.91 89.53
C GLY A 1002 63.33 -41.03 89.02
N ASP A 1003 62.62 -40.36 89.92
CA ASP A 1003 61.54 -39.41 89.59
C ASP A 1003 62.08 -38.24 88.75
N LEU A 1004 63.22 -37.64 89.11
CA LEU A 1004 63.88 -36.58 88.33
C LEU A 1004 64.36 -37.06 86.97
N LYS A 1005 64.91 -38.28 86.88
CA LYS A 1005 65.30 -38.87 85.60
C LYS A 1005 64.07 -39.13 84.71
N THR A 1006 63.01 -39.70 85.27
CA THR A 1006 61.74 -39.95 84.56
C THR A 1006 61.09 -38.64 84.12
N ARG A 1007 61.25 -37.56 84.90
CA ARG A 1007 60.74 -36.21 84.60
C ARG A 1007 61.61 -35.44 83.60
N LEU A 1008 62.89 -35.76 83.49
CA LEU A 1008 63.77 -35.33 82.40
C LEU A 1008 63.44 -36.07 81.10
N GLU A 1009 63.34 -37.40 81.15
CA GLU A 1009 62.94 -38.23 80.00
C GLU A 1009 61.54 -37.82 79.49
N ALA A 1010 60.60 -37.47 80.38
CA ALA A 1010 59.28 -36.93 80.03
C ALA A 1010 59.27 -35.44 79.62
N MET A 1011 60.35 -34.68 79.85
CA MET A 1011 60.55 -33.34 79.26
C MET A 1011 61.25 -33.41 77.90
N GLU A 1012 62.02 -34.46 77.65
CA GLU A 1012 62.67 -34.74 76.37
C GLU A 1012 61.69 -35.40 75.37
N SER A 1013 60.74 -36.22 75.86
CA SER A 1013 59.58 -36.71 75.10
C SER A 1013 58.35 -35.80 75.27
N GLY A 1014 58.34 -34.64 74.60
CA GLY A 1014 57.36 -33.58 74.82
C GLY A 1014 55.89 -33.97 74.59
N VAL A 1015 55.16 -34.27 75.68
CA VAL A 1015 53.69 -34.39 75.73
C VAL A 1015 53.17 -33.80 77.04
N LEU A 1016 52.52 -32.63 76.99
CA LEU A 1016 51.80 -32.05 78.13
C LEU A 1016 50.45 -31.43 77.75
N THR A 1017 49.39 -32.21 77.97
CA THR A 1017 48.07 -31.74 78.42
C THR A 1017 48.19 -31.18 79.86
N ASN A 1018 47.45 -30.19 80.36
CA ASN A 1018 46.39 -29.31 79.84
C ASN A 1018 46.50 -27.94 80.57
N GLY A 1019 46.01 -26.84 79.99
CA GLY A 1019 45.91 -25.54 80.67
C GLY A 1019 45.15 -24.50 79.84
N GLU A 1020 43.93 -24.17 80.23
CA GLU A 1020 42.95 -23.42 79.43
C GLU A 1020 43.27 -21.92 79.25
N ALA A 1021 43.42 -21.44 78.01
CA ALA A 1021 42.89 -20.15 77.53
C ALA A 1021 43.09 -19.97 75.99
N ASN A 1022 42.09 -19.37 75.33
CA ASN A 1022 42.00 -19.00 73.90
C ASN A 1022 43.32 -18.69 73.15
N SER A 1023 43.54 -19.27 71.97
CA SER A 1023 43.37 -18.57 70.66
C SER A 1023 43.82 -19.38 69.41
N SER A 1024 42.91 -19.49 68.42
CA SER A 1024 43.09 -19.54 66.95
C SER A 1024 44.10 -20.47 66.22
N MET A 1025 43.57 -21.20 65.22
CA MET A 1025 44.23 -21.75 64.00
C MET A 1025 45.26 -22.88 64.20
N GLU A 1026 45.47 -23.86 63.29
CA GLU A 1026 44.88 -24.29 62.01
C GLU A 1026 45.01 -25.86 61.95
N GLU A 1027 44.31 -26.68 61.15
CA GLU A 1027 43.85 -26.59 59.76
C GLU A 1027 42.50 -27.32 59.48
N VAL A 1028 41.87 -26.97 58.34
CA VAL A 1028 40.99 -27.79 57.45
C VAL A 1028 40.04 -28.84 58.06
N SER A 1029 38.74 -28.53 58.07
CA SER A 1029 37.65 -29.49 57.75
C SER A 1029 36.34 -28.76 57.38
N GLU A 1030 35.42 -29.46 56.71
CA GLU A 1030 34.40 -28.84 55.84
C GLU A 1030 33.20 -28.19 56.55
N SER A 1031 32.64 -27.16 55.91
CA SER A 1031 31.39 -26.50 56.33
C SER A 1031 30.18 -27.43 56.21
N LYS A 1032 29.43 -27.60 57.31
CA LYS A 1032 28.17 -28.37 57.33
C LYS A 1032 27.15 -27.79 56.35
N LYS A 1033 26.76 -28.57 55.34
CA LYS A 1033 25.59 -28.27 54.50
C LYS A 1033 24.31 -28.45 55.32
N LEU A 1034 23.32 -27.61 55.06
CA LEU A 1034 21.93 -27.89 55.45
C LEU A 1034 21.42 -29.11 54.67
N PRO A 1035 20.45 -29.90 55.19
CA PRO A 1035 19.90 -31.04 54.47
C PRO A 1035 19.27 -30.57 53.14
N PRO A 1036 19.39 -31.36 52.05
CA PRO A 1036 18.72 -31.06 50.80
C PRO A 1036 17.20 -31.12 51.00
N ARG A 1037 16.47 -30.25 50.31
CA ARG A 1037 15.01 -30.36 50.21
C ARG A 1037 14.65 -31.42 49.19
N LEU A 1038 13.74 -32.32 49.58
CA LEU A 1038 13.28 -33.38 48.71
C LEU A 1038 12.16 -32.83 47.82
N PHE A 1039 12.20 -33.16 46.54
CA PHE A 1039 11.19 -32.79 45.56
C PHE A 1039 10.90 -34.04 44.73
N CYS A 1040 9.62 -34.32 44.52
CA CYS A 1040 9.17 -35.52 43.82
C CYS A 1040 8.60 -35.12 42.45
N ASP A 1041 9.41 -35.30 41.41
CA ASP A 1041 9.10 -34.95 40.00
C ASP A 1041 7.83 -35.66 39.47
N ILE A 1042 7.38 -36.73 40.15
CA ILE A 1042 6.18 -37.51 39.79
C ILE A 1042 4.88 -36.84 40.29
N CYS A 1043 4.94 -35.96 41.30
CA CYS A 1043 3.73 -35.38 41.92
C CYS A 1043 3.81 -33.90 42.36
N ASP A 1044 4.91 -33.20 42.07
CA ASP A 1044 5.14 -31.77 42.39
C ASP A 1044 5.03 -31.39 43.88
N VAL A 1045 5.21 -32.34 44.81
CA VAL A 1045 5.15 -32.08 46.26
C VAL A 1045 6.55 -32.00 46.89
N PHE A 1046 6.84 -30.84 47.51
CA PHE A 1046 8.07 -30.60 48.26
C PHE A 1046 8.06 -31.22 49.68
N ASP A 1047 9.26 -31.56 50.16
CA ASP A 1047 9.62 -31.84 51.56
C ASP A 1047 8.81 -32.97 52.23
N LYS A 1048 8.32 -33.96 51.46
CA LYS A 1048 7.58 -35.14 51.98
C LYS A 1048 8.20 -36.50 51.71
N HIS A 1049 8.69 -36.73 50.49
CA HIS A 1049 9.30 -37.98 50.03
C HIS A 1049 10.20 -37.66 48.83
N ASP A 1050 11.15 -38.54 48.53
CA ASP A 1050 11.96 -38.45 47.31
C ASP A 1050 11.23 -39.12 46.13
N THR A 1051 11.72 -38.91 44.91
CA THR A 1051 11.08 -39.42 43.68
C THR A 1051 11.00 -40.95 43.61
N GLU A 1052 11.89 -41.66 44.31
CA GLU A 1052 11.92 -43.14 44.39
C GLU A 1052 10.94 -43.74 45.42
N ASP A 1053 10.35 -42.92 46.30
CA ASP A 1053 9.41 -43.33 47.36
C ASP A 1053 7.95 -42.92 47.04
N CYS A 1054 7.63 -42.64 45.77
CA CYS A 1054 6.35 -42.02 45.42
C CYS A 1054 5.15 -42.97 45.54
N PRO A 1055 4.08 -42.65 46.30
CA PRO A 1055 2.88 -43.49 46.38
C PRO A 1055 2.15 -43.71 45.04
N CYS A 1056 2.43 -42.87 44.03
CA CYS A 1056 1.91 -43.01 42.67
C CYS A 1056 2.70 -44.03 41.81
N GLN A 1057 3.85 -44.50 42.29
CA GLN A 1057 4.77 -45.39 41.57
C GLN A 1057 4.40 -46.87 41.70
N ALA A 1058 3.34 -47.20 42.47
CA ALA A 1058 2.90 -48.56 42.78
C ALA A 1058 1.40 -48.76 42.51
N MET A 1059 0.94 -48.37 41.32
CA MET A 1059 -0.42 -48.62 40.80
C MET A 1059 -0.32 -49.18 39.38
N ASP A 1060 -0.02 -50.49 39.29
CA ASP A 1060 0.05 -51.20 38.02
C ASP A 1060 -1.30 -51.25 37.30
N TYR A 1061 -1.33 -50.89 36.02
CA TYR A 1061 -2.34 -51.35 35.06
C TYR A 1061 -1.72 -51.56 33.68
N ASP A 1062 -1.35 -52.82 33.46
CA ASP A 1062 -1.03 -53.57 32.25
C ASP A 1062 -1.01 -52.85 30.86
N ASP A 1063 0.19 -52.88 30.27
CA ASP A 1063 0.49 -53.50 28.96
C ASP A 1063 -0.24 -53.04 27.68
N GLU A 1064 0.47 -52.27 26.82
CA GLU A 1064 0.86 -52.81 25.50
C GLU A 1064 1.95 -51.97 24.78
N THR A 1065 3.12 -52.58 24.52
CA THR A 1065 4.10 -52.22 23.45
C THR A 1065 4.93 -50.90 23.65
N PRO A 1066 5.95 -50.57 22.80
CA PRO A 1066 7.33 -50.69 23.28
C PRO A 1066 8.17 -49.40 23.30
N SER A 1067 9.30 -49.44 24.02
CA SER A 1067 10.15 -48.30 24.37
C SER A 1067 10.78 -47.55 23.17
N PRO A 1068 10.83 -46.20 23.19
CA PRO A 1068 11.57 -45.42 22.21
C PRO A 1068 13.09 -45.51 22.42
N SER A 1069 13.84 -45.50 21.33
CA SER A 1069 15.31 -45.57 21.34
C SER A 1069 15.97 -44.23 21.70
N HIS A 1070 17.15 -44.31 22.32
CA HIS A 1070 17.89 -43.15 22.82
C HIS A 1070 18.64 -42.43 21.69
N HIS A 1071 18.06 -41.36 21.14
CA HIS A 1071 18.70 -40.48 20.16
C HIS A 1071 18.62 -39.00 20.58
N GLY A 1072 19.76 -38.41 20.93
CA GLY A 1072 19.90 -36.99 21.15
C GLY A 1072 19.99 -36.23 19.83
N GLY A 1073 18.97 -35.43 19.51
CA GLY A 1073 18.98 -34.45 18.42
C GLY A 1073 19.22 -33.03 18.96
N ASP A 1074 19.88 -32.17 18.18
CA ASP A 1074 20.15 -30.78 18.59
C ASP A 1074 18.85 -29.97 18.72
N ARG A 1075 18.77 -29.14 19.75
CA ARG A 1075 17.56 -28.44 20.23
C ARG A 1075 17.17 -27.23 19.35
N LYS A 1076 17.54 -27.27 18.07
CA LYS A 1076 17.44 -26.19 17.08
C LYS A 1076 16.83 -26.61 15.74
N GLN A 1077 16.63 -27.91 15.49
CA GLN A 1077 15.95 -28.37 14.27
C GLN A 1077 14.43 -28.36 14.49
N LEU A 1078 13.71 -27.63 13.63
CA LEU A 1078 12.25 -27.65 13.57
C LEU A 1078 11.77 -29.03 13.13
N ARG A 1079 10.77 -29.56 13.82
CA ARG A 1079 10.12 -30.83 13.45
C ARG A 1079 9.25 -30.58 12.21
N PRO A 1080 9.39 -31.37 11.13
CA PRO A 1080 8.53 -31.23 9.95
C PRO A 1080 7.06 -31.36 10.33
N TYR A 1081 6.26 -30.44 9.83
CA TYR A 1081 4.81 -30.37 9.96
C TYR A 1081 4.21 -30.19 8.57
N CYS A 1082 3.06 -30.82 8.35
CA CYS A 1082 2.30 -30.73 7.11
C CYS A 1082 0.98 -30.01 7.36
N ASP A 1083 0.78 -28.89 6.68
CA ASP A 1083 -0.42 -28.06 6.80
C ASP A 1083 -1.65 -28.65 6.07
N ILE A 1084 -1.46 -29.67 5.22
CA ILE A 1084 -2.55 -30.34 4.46
C ILE A 1084 -3.24 -31.44 5.28
N CYS A 1085 -2.50 -32.16 6.15
CA CYS A 1085 -3.04 -33.25 6.96
C CYS A 1085 -2.84 -33.06 8.49
N GLU A 1086 -2.42 -31.85 8.91
CA GLU A 1086 -2.13 -31.44 10.29
C GLU A 1086 -1.16 -32.36 11.07
N ALA A 1087 -0.36 -33.17 10.38
CA ALA A 1087 0.50 -34.19 10.97
C ALA A 1087 1.98 -33.78 11.06
N PHE A 1088 2.63 -34.15 12.17
CA PHE A 1088 4.08 -34.02 12.34
C PHE A 1088 4.82 -35.25 11.79
N GLY A 1089 5.73 -35.04 10.83
CA GLY A 1089 6.61 -36.10 10.32
C GLY A 1089 7.16 -35.87 8.91
N HIS A 1090 6.45 -35.09 8.09
CA HIS A 1090 6.87 -34.63 6.77
C HIS A 1090 6.58 -33.12 6.63
N TRP A 1091 7.05 -32.50 5.55
CA TRP A 1091 6.67 -31.13 5.17
C TRP A 1091 5.51 -31.17 4.19
N THR A 1092 4.75 -30.08 4.11
CA THR A 1092 3.58 -29.90 3.22
C THR A 1092 3.87 -30.30 1.77
N ASP A 1093 5.06 -29.96 1.24
CA ASP A 1093 5.56 -30.31 -0.10
C ASP A 1093 5.71 -31.83 -0.39
N ALA A 1094 5.54 -32.68 0.62
CA ALA A 1094 5.67 -34.14 0.56
C ALA A 1094 4.42 -34.86 1.09
N CYS A 1095 3.28 -34.18 1.16
CA CYS A 1095 1.98 -34.81 1.40
C CYS A 1095 1.51 -35.55 0.14
N ASP A 1096 0.69 -36.60 0.32
CA ASP A 1096 0.08 -37.36 -0.77
C ASP A 1096 -1.41 -36.98 -0.87
N ASP A 1097 -1.83 -36.48 -2.03
CA ASP A 1097 -3.14 -35.81 -2.22
C ASP A 1097 -4.34 -36.76 -2.04
N GLU A 1098 -4.13 -38.08 -2.07
CA GLU A 1098 -5.19 -39.09 -1.91
C GLU A 1098 -5.62 -39.33 -0.44
N GLN A 1099 -5.07 -38.62 0.56
CA GLN A 1099 -5.43 -38.79 1.99
C GLN A 1099 -5.93 -37.53 2.72
N THR A 1100 -6.38 -36.51 1.99
CA THR A 1100 -7.06 -35.33 2.56
C THR A 1100 -8.51 -35.67 3.01
N PHE A 1101 -9.00 -35.06 4.09
CA PHE A 1101 -10.30 -35.35 4.73
C PHE A 1101 -11.17 -34.10 4.90
#